data_AF-A0A7W1QUQ4-F1
#
_entry.id   AF-A0A7W1QUQ4-F1
#
_cell.length_a   1.000
_cell.length_b   1.000
_cell.length_c   1.000
_cell.angle_alpha   90.00
_cell.angle_beta   90.00
_cell.angle_gamma   90.00
#
_symmetry.space_group_name_H-M   'P 1'
#
loop_
_entity.id
_entity.type
_entity.pdbx_description
1 polymer ?
#
loop_
_entity_poly.entity_id
_entity_poly.type
_entity_poly.pdbx_seq_one_letter_code
_entity_poly.pdbx_strand_id
1 'polypeptide(L)'
;MKYGPSAGLPRVYDIALEAISHGDGRVDAESFSRFVAAYQTVTTLTLGELWAIPIMLRLSLLENLRRIAARTAAGRRHRSRANFWADQMREIAERDPKNLILVIADMARSNPPMASSYVAELARRLQNQSPTLALPLSWMEQQLSEVGLTIEQLVEVETQQQASDQVSVSNSIGSLRLLEAIDWREFVESLSKVEHVLRQDPAGAYAKMDFATRDRYRHVVERVARKSGWTEDDVARQAIVMAREHAHTEAERSRAAHVGFYLVDDGSPELERAAGVRRVFYDVLGGEPRQALSLYVGAIVALTAMFTAALLTQAEASGARDWLLSLAGIAAILATSVASVSIVNWLTTLLVRPYLLPRMDFTRGIPPGSRTLVVVPSLLTNPADVQSLLDALEVRFLANRDDRLHFALLTDFTDAPSEILPEDEPLLQLAAQGIEALNEKYPEARGAAFFLFHRPRRWNSHDGVWMGYERKRGKLGELNALLRDGSPDRFALVVGRLGALASVKYVITLDTDTQLPRESARELVSVMAHPLNRPWHDPVTQVVCEGYGILQPRMTTTLPGINRSRYAQVWGGEPGVDPYTRAVSDVYQDAFGEGSFIGKGIYDIDAFERSLSGRFPENRILSHDLLEGCHARAGLISDVELYEDYPARFMADVDRRYRWIRGDWQLARWLLPSVPASGAGRQKNPLSALSRWKIFDNLRRSLTPAALTMLLFLGWTVLAPAWLWTLIVIIILVTPTLLATAIELVGKSTQVPLIQHVTATARSALRGLVQAGLTLTWLPFETYFSLDAILRTTWRLLFTHRRLLEWKASSEVARTNGDNLPSLWRSMWAAPATAVAAFAGIVAFAPKSLSVALPVLAIWLLSPIIAWWVSRPLLLRAVDLTSAQTLFMRTLARKTWAFFEMFVGPKDNWLPPDNYQEHPAPAIAHRTSPTNMGIALLANLAAYDFGYIPAGQLIERTERALDTMSVLKRYRGHFYNWYDTQTLEPLLPNYVSSVDSGNLAAHALTLRAGLLAIANDSIASERLLEGLSDTWRVLKELADPAALSEIGGVGDELAAALAVRAASLADLRRCLTGLTTRASSLAASFPETPESDAQWWASALARQCTDAQNELTMLAPWLSMTEALAAPADS
;
A
#
# COMPACT_ATOMS: atom_id res chain seq x y z
N MET A 1 -14.93 -2.56 40.47
CA MET A 1 -16.05 -2.77 41.42
C MET A 1 -15.76 -2.12 42.77
N LYS A 2 -16.77 -1.88 43.64
CA LYS A 2 -16.56 -1.22 44.97
C LYS A 2 -16.19 -2.18 46.10
N TYR A 3 -16.51 -3.49 45.99
CA TYR A 3 -16.22 -4.53 47.00
C TYR A 3 -15.89 -5.86 46.28
N GLY A 4 -15.20 -6.79 46.97
CA GLY A 4 -14.82 -8.12 46.44
C GLY A 4 -13.35 -8.25 45.99
N PRO A 5 -12.90 -9.46 45.58
CA PRO A 5 -11.51 -9.72 45.16
C PRO A 5 -11.07 -8.92 43.92
N SER A 6 -12.04 -8.44 43.12
CA SER A 6 -11.82 -7.59 41.94
C SER A 6 -12.13 -6.09 42.21
N ALA A 7 -12.09 -5.66 43.47
CA ALA A 7 -12.28 -4.25 43.83
C ALA A 7 -11.20 -3.35 43.20
N GLY A 8 -11.60 -2.19 42.66
CA GLY A 8 -10.69 -1.29 41.93
C GLY A 8 -10.37 -1.70 40.48
N LEU A 9 -10.76 -2.90 40.03
CA LEU A 9 -10.55 -3.36 38.65
C LEU A 9 -11.76 -3.07 37.74
N PRO A 10 -11.56 -2.98 36.40
CA PRO A 10 -12.64 -2.91 35.42
C PRO A 10 -13.56 -4.13 35.52
N ARG A 11 -14.88 -3.95 35.49
CA ARG A 11 -15.84 -5.07 35.61
C ARG A 11 -15.70 -6.10 34.49
N VAL A 12 -15.29 -5.69 33.29
CA VAL A 12 -15.03 -6.58 32.15
C VAL A 12 -13.88 -7.57 32.39
N TYR A 13 -12.93 -7.21 33.26
CA TYR A 13 -11.87 -8.12 33.68
C TYR A 13 -12.42 -9.25 34.55
N ASP A 14 -13.33 -8.91 35.47
CA ASP A 14 -14.01 -9.88 36.33
C ASP A 14 -14.87 -10.86 35.53
N ILE A 15 -15.65 -10.34 34.56
CA ILE A 15 -16.42 -11.15 33.61
C ILE A 15 -15.52 -12.14 32.85
N ALA A 16 -14.36 -11.68 32.37
CA ALA A 16 -13.40 -12.53 31.66
C ALA A 16 -12.78 -13.60 32.57
N LEU A 17 -12.44 -13.24 33.82
CA LEU A 17 -11.84 -14.15 34.79
C LEU A 17 -12.82 -15.25 35.21
N GLU A 18 -14.08 -14.90 35.47
CA GLU A 18 -15.13 -15.88 35.79
C GLU A 18 -15.46 -16.80 34.60
N ALA A 19 -15.46 -16.27 33.37
CA ALA A 19 -15.64 -17.11 32.19
C ALA A 19 -14.52 -18.16 32.03
N ILE A 20 -13.27 -17.78 32.34
CA ILE A 20 -12.11 -18.67 32.22
C ILE A 20 -12.01 -19.66 33.40
N SER A 21 -12.36 -19.24 34.61
CA SER A 21 -12.36 -20.10 35.80
C SER A 21 -13.38 -21.24 35.66
N HIS A 22 -14.58 -20.93 35.16
CA HIS A 22 -15.64 -21.92 34.93
C HIS A 22 -15.40 -22.81 33.70
N GLY A 23 -14.57 -22.36 32.74
CA GLY A 23 -14.25 -23.09 31.52
C GLY A 23 -12.92 -23.85 31.53
N ASP A 24 -12.15 -23.83 32.63
CA ASP A 24 -10.75 -24.33 32.71
C ASP A 24 -9.88 -23.91 31.51
N GLY A 25 -9.90 -22.61 31.23
CA GLY A 25 -9.15 -22.03 30.10
C GLY A 25 -9.74 -22.30 28.72
N ARG A 26 -10.82 -23.07 28.59
CA ARG A 26 -11.56 -23.27 27.34
C ARG A 26 -12.57 -22.15 27.15
N VAL A 27 -12.34 -21.32 26.13
CA VAL A 27 -13.27 -20.28 25.70
C VAL A 27 -13.86 -20.72 24.37
N ASP A 28 -15.17 -20.70 24.25
CA ASP A 28 -15.86 -20.80 22.97
C ASP A 28 -16.72 -19.55 22.73
N ALA A 29 -16.82 -19.12 21.47
CA ALA A 29 -17.44 -17.86 21.12
C ALA A 29 -18.94 -17.80 21.47
N GLU A 30 -19.65 -18.93 21.33
CA GLU A 30 -21.10 -18.98 21.51
C GLU A 30 -21.51 -18.96 22.99
N SER A 31 -20.90 -19.80 23.81
CA SER A 31 -21.10 -19.84 25.26
C SER A 31 -20.68 -18.53 25.91
N PHE A 32 -19.57 -17.94 25.47
CA PHE A 32 -19.15 -16.64 25.98
C PHE A 32 -20.11 -15.52 25.59
N SER A 33 -20.62 -15.51 24.35
CA SER A 33 -21.64 -14.55 23.92
C SER A 33 -22.92 -14.67 24.74
N ARG A 34 -23.38 -15.90 25.03
CA ARG A 34 -24.54 -16.16 25.89
C ARG A 34 -24.29 -15.68 27.33
N PHE A 35 -23.10 -15.89 27.86
CA PHE A 35 -22.71 -15.42 29.20
C PHE A 35 -22.79 -13.89 29.31
N VAL A 36 -22.22 -13.17 28.33
CA VAL A 36 -22.28 -11.71 28.28
C VAL A 36 -23.72 -11.22 28.05
N ALA A 37 -24.49 -11.88 27.20
CA ALA A 37 -25.91 -11.54 26.99
C ALA A 37 -26.73 -11.67 28.29
N ALA A 38 -26.50 -12.74 29.06
CA ALA A 38 -27.14 -12.95 30.36
C ALA A 38 -26.74 -11.85 31.37
N TYR A 39 -25.46 -11.49 31.44
CA TYR A 39 -24.98 -10.41 32.29
C TYR A 39 -25.67 -9.06 31.97
N GLN A 40 -25.85 -8.77 30.69
CA GLN A 40 -26.47 -7.52 30.21
C GLN A 40 -27.97 -7.38 30.48
N THR A 41 -28.63 -8.42 31.00
CA THR A 41 -30.02 -8.34 31.50
C THR A 41 -30.12 -7.52 32.78
N VAL A 42 -29.07 -7.52 33.61
CA VAL A 42 -29.01 -6.77 34.87
C VAL A 42 -28.35 -5.41 34.68
N THR A 43 -27.23 -5.35 33.95
CA THR A 43 -26.50 -4.09 33.71
C THR A 43 -25.92 -4.06 32.30
N THR A 44 -26.33 -3.06 31.53
CA THR A 44 -25.80 -2.82 30.18
C THR A 44 -24.31 -2.50 30.22
N LEU A 45 -23.53 -3.14 29.36
CA LEU A 45 -22.13 -2.80 29.13
C LEU A 45 -22.05 -1.64 28.12
N THR A 46 -21.11 -0.72 28.34
CA THR A 46 -20.85 0.34 27.34
C THR A 46 -20.15 -0.23 26.11
N LEU A 47 -20.17 0.51 25.00
CA LEU A 47 -19.43 0.13 23.78
C LEU A 47 -17.94 -0.08 24.07
N GLY A 48 -17.30 0.83 24.82
CA GLY A 48 -15.91 0.70 25.24
C GLY A 48 -15.63 -0.54 26.11
N GLU A 49 -16.61 -0.97 26.92
CA GLU A 49 -16.50 -2.19 27.72
C GLU A 49 -16.58 -3.45 26.84
N LEU A 50 -17.51 -3.49 25.88
CA LEU A 50 -17.62 -4.60 24.92
C LEU A 50 -16.35 -4.75 24.09
N TRP A 51 -15.74 -3.64 23.66
CA TRP A 51 -14.46 -3.64 22.94
C TRP A 51 -13.25 -4.03 23.78
N ALA A 52 -13.33 -3.92 25.11
CA ALA A 52 -12.24 -4.29 26.01
C ALA A 52 -12.20 -5.80 26.30
N ILE A 53 -13.31 -6.52 26.10
CA ILE A 53 -13.45 -7.97 26.36
C ILE A 53 -12.33 -8.82 25.73
N PRO A 54 -11.93 -8.66 24.45
CA PRO A 54 -10.90 -9.51 23.83
C PRO A 54 -9.55 -9.41 24.54
N ILE A 55 -9.18 -8.18 24.92
CA ILE A 55 -7.94 -7.89 25.64
C ILE A 55 -8.01 -8.47 27.05
N MET A 56 -9.17 -8.36 27.72
CA MET A 56 -9.36 -8.91 29.06
C MET A 56 -9.34 -10.44 29.06
N LEU A 57 -9.96 -11.10 28.07
CA LEU A 57 -9.88 -12.55 27.90
C LEU A 57 -8.44 -13.01 27.65
N ARG A 58 -7.70 -12.31 26.78
CA ARG A 58 -6.29 -12.61 26.52
C ARG A 58 -5.46 -12.46 27.80
N LEU A 59 -5.66 -11.38 28.55
CA LEU A 59 -4.97 -11.15 29.82
C LEU A 59 -5.27 -12.26 30.82
N SER A 60 -6.53 -12.65 30.96
CA SER A 60 -6.96 -13.71 31.88
C SER A 60 -6.41 -15.09 31.47
N LEU A 61 -6.33 -15.42 30.18
CA LEU A 61 -5.69 -16.65 29.70
C LEU A 61 -4.17 -16.65 29.95
N LEU A 62 -3.50 -15.52 29.73
CA LEU A 62 -2.08 -15.36 30.03
C LEU A 62 -1.80 -15.49 31.52
N GLU A 63 -2.68 -14.95 32.37
CA GLU A 63 -2.58 -15.09 33.82
C GLU A 63 -2.79 -16.55 34.24
N ASN A 64 -3.71 -17.29 33.60
CA ASN A 64 -3.87 -18.74 33.82
C ASN A 64 -2.58 -19.51 33.45
N LEU A 65 -2.02 -19.24 32.26
CA LEU A 65 -0.76 -19.85 31.81
C LEU A 65 0.41 -19.49 32.72
N ARG A 66 0.50 -18.25 33.21
CA ARG A 66 1.54 -17.82 34.16
C ARG A 66 1.46 -18.62 35.45
N ARG A 67 0.25 -18.84 35.99
CA ARG A 67 0.04 -19.66 37.19
C ARG A 67 0.50 -21.10 36.97
N ILE A 68 0.12 -21.73 35.85
CA ILE A 68 0.55 -23.09 35.52
C ILE A 68 2.07 -23.15 35.31
N ALA A 69 2.65 -22.22 34.55
CA ALA A 69 4.10 -22.17 34.30
C ALA A 69 4.90 -22.00 35.59
N ALA A 70 4.43 -21.17 36.53
CA ALA A 70 5.07 -21.02 37.84
C ALA A 70 5.04 -22.33 38.64
N ARG A 71 3.92 -23.06 38.63
CA ARG A 71 3.81 -24.39 39.25
C ARG A 71 4.73 -25.41 38.59
N THR A 72 4.72 -25.51 37.25
CA THR A 72 5.58 -26.42 36.49
C THR A 72 7.06 -26.14 36.69
N ALA A 73 7.46 -24.87 36.78
CA ALA A 73 8.84 -24.47 37.08
C ALA A 73 9.28 -24.90 38.48
N ALA A 74 8.40 -24.74 39.48
CA ALA A 74 8.65 -25.26 40.83
C ALA A 74 8.76 -26.79 40.82
N GLY A 75 7.84 -27.49 40.14
CA GLY A 75 7.87 -28.94 39.95
C GLY A 75 9.15 -29.44 39.27
N ARG A 76 9.64 -28.74 38.22
CA ARG A 76 10.93 -29.08 37.60
C ARG A 76 12.10 -28.95 38.57
N ARG A 77 12.14 -27.92 39.41
CA ARG A 77 13.19 -27.79 40.45
C ARG A 77 13.15 -28.95 41.44
N HIS A 78 11.95 -29.38 41.85
CA HIS A 78 11.76 -30.55 42.70
C HIS A 78 12.27 -31.83 42.00
N ARG A 79 11.90 -32.07 40.73
CA ARG A 79 12.38 -33.22 39.96
C ARG A 79 13.89 -33.21 39.72
N SER A 80 14.49 -32.06 39.41
CA SER A 80 15.96 -31.95 39.26
C SER A 80 16.69 -32.31 40.55
N ARG A 81 16.16 -31.90 41.71
CA ARG A 81 16.69 -32.31 43.02
C ARG A 81 16.49 -33.80 43.28
N ALA A 82 15.35 -34.37 42.94
CA ALA A 82 15.11 -35.82 43.03
C ALA A 82 16.08 -36.60 42.14
N ASN A 83 16.29 -36.16 40.90
CA ASN A 83 17.23 -36.77 39.97
C ASN A 83 18.67 -36.70 40.44
N PHE A 84 19.11 -35.56 40.98
CA PHE A 84 20.43 -35.42 41.59
C PHE A 84 20.67 -36.50 42.67
N TRP A 85 19.73 -36.65 43.60
CA TRP A 85 19.87 -37.65 44.67
C TRP A 85 19.76 -39.09 44.14
N ALA A 86 18.86 -39.36 43.19
CA ALA A 86 18.72 -40.67 42.57
C ALA A 86 20.00 -41.08 41.81
N ASP A 87 20.64 -40.16 41.08
CA ASP A 87 21.91 -40.43 40.38
C ASP A 87 23.05 -40.69 41.35
N GLN A 88 23.20 -39.87 42.40
CA GLN A 88 24.19 -40.08 43.46
C GLN A 88 23.99 -41.44 44.14
N MET A 89 22.75 -41.80 44.47
CA MET A 89 22.42 -43.09 45.10
C MET A 89 22.71 -44.27 44.18
N ARG A 90 22.39 -44.17 42.88
CA ARG A 90 22.66 -45.22 41.90
C ARG A 90 24.16 -45.41 41.67
N GLU A 91 24.90 -44.32 41.45
CA GLU A 91 26.35 -44.37 41.25
C GLU A 91 27.07 -45.02 42.44
N ILE A 92 26.67 -44.66 43.66
CA ILE A 92 27.26 -45.21 44.88
C ILE A 92 26.77 -46.63 45.15
N ALA A 93 25.52 -46.97 44.83
CA ALA A 93 25.04 -48.35 44.91
C ALA A 93 25.77 -49.29 43.93
N GLU A 94 26.25 -48.80 42.79
CA GLU A 94 27.02 -49.58 41.82
C GLU A 94 28.52 -49.65 42.16
N ARG A 95 29.11 -48.54 42.65
CA ARG A 95 30.56 -48.45 42.90
C ARG A 95 30.98 -48.82 44.32
N ASP A 96 30.18 -48.46 45.33
CA ASP A 96 30.49 -48.66 46.75
C ASP A 96 29.23 -48.76 47.64
N PRO A 97 28.54 -49.93 47.65
CA PRO A 97 27.26 -50.10 48.33
C PRO A 97 27.28 -49.79 49.84
N LYS A 98 28.44 -49.89 50.50
CA LYS A 98 28.58 -49.64 51.94
C LYS A 98 28.40 -48.15 52.30
N ASN A 99 28.70 -47.26 51.35
CA ASN A 99 28.60 -45.81 51.53
C ASN A 99 27.25 -45.23 51.13
N LEU A 100 26.31 -46.03 50.60
CA LEU A 100 24.96 -45.59 50.24
C LEU A 100 24.20 -44.97 51.43
N ILE A 101 24.44 -45.47 52.64
CA ILE A 101 23.77 -44.95 53.85
C ILE A 101 24.19 -43.51 54.18
N LEU A 102 25.42 -43.11 53.82
CA LEU A 102 25.90 -41.73 54.00
C LEU A 102 25.16 -40.77 53.06
N VAL A 103 24.93 -41.19 51.82
CA VAL A 103 24.17 -40.41 50.81
C VAL A 103 22.71 -40.23 51.23
N ILE A 104 22.09 -41.27 51.78
CA ILE A 104 20.72 -41.19 52.32
C ILE A 104 20.69 -40.23 53.52
N ALA A 105 21.69 -40.27 54.40
CA ALA A 105 21.80 -39.36 55.53
C ALA A 105 22.09 -37.91 55.11
N ASP A 106 22.84 -37.69 54.02
CA ASP A 106 23.06 -36.36 53.43
C ASP A 106 21.78 -35.82 52.77
N MET A 107 21.04 -36.67 52.05
CA MET A 107 19.74 -36.32 51.50
C MET A 107 18.76 -35.93 52.62
N ALA A 108 18.63 -36.74 53.66
CA ALA A 108 17.74 -36.45 54.79
C ALA A 108 18.11 -35.13 55.49
N ARG A 109 19.42 -34.86 55.68
CA ARG A 109 19.91 -33.58 56.22
C ARG A 109 19.60 -32.37 55.32
N SER A 110 19.50 -32.57 54.01
CA SER A 110 19.15 -31.50 53.06
C SER A 110 17.68 -31.05 53.14
N ASN A 111 16.86 -31.75 53.93
CA ASN A 111 15.43 -31.49 54.14
C ASN A 111 14.66 -31.33 52.82
N PRO A 112 14.52 -32.41 52.03
CA PRO A 112 13.90 -32.33 50.73
C PRO A 112 12.42 -31.91 50.86
N PRO A 113 11.92 -31.08 49.93
CA PRO A 113 10.52 -30.71 49.91
C PRO A 113 9.70 -31.96 49.54
N MET A 114 8.98 -32.53 50.51
CA MET A 114 8.09 -33.70 50.35
C MET A 114 6.85 -33.38 49.48
N ALA A 115 7.04 -32.63 48.40
CA ALA A 115 6.05 -32.32 47.39
C ALA A 115 5.84 -33.53 46.47
N SER A 116 4.63 -33.67 45.91
CA SER A 116 4.24 -34.73 44.98
C SER A 116 5.27 -34.95 43.85
N SER A 117 5.76 -33.86 43.24
CA SER A 117 6.75 -33.89 42.15
C SER A 117 8.15 -34.37 42.55
N TYR A 118 8.57 -34.22 43.81
CA TYR A 118 9.84 -34.76 44.30
C TYR A 118 9.70 -36.26 44.60
N VAL A 119 8.67 -36.61 45.37
CA VAL A 119 8.40 -37.99 45.81
C VAL A 119 8.13 -38.90 44.62
N ALA A 120 7.28 -38.48 43.67
CA ALA A 120 6.94 -39.29 42.50
C ALA A 120 8.16 -39.55 41.60
N GLU A 121 9.02 -38.56 41.38
CA GLU A 121 10.21 -38.72 40.55
C GLU A 121 11.28 -39.59 41.22
N LEU A 122 11.51 -39.38 42.52
CA LEU A 122 12.48 -40.18 43.29
C LEU A 122 12.02 -41.64 43.40
N ALA A 123 10.73 -41.87 43.70
CA ALA A 123 10.14 -43.20 43.74
C ALA A 123 10.25 -43.89 42.37
N ARG A 124 9.83 -43.23 41.28
CA ARG A 124 9.93 -43.76 39.91
C ARG A 124 11.35 -44.18 39.52
N ARG A 125 12.37 -43.46 39.98
CA ARG A 125 13.79 -43.71 39.64
C ARG A 125 14.40 -44.85 40.47
N LEU A 126 13.95 -45.05 41.70
CA LEU A 126 14.49 -46.05 42.63
C LEU A 126 13.68 -47.36 42.65
N GLN A 127 12.40 -47.31 42.29
CA GLN A 127 11.51 -48.46 42.22
C GLN A 127 11.96 -49.42 41.10
N ASN A 128 11.95 -50.73 41.37
CA ASN A 128 12.45 -51.81 40.50
C ASN A 128 13.97 -51.89 40.32
N GLN A 129 14.77 -51.22 41.16
CA GLN A 129 16.23 -51.40 41.19
C GLN A 129 16.70 -52.36 42.30
N SER A 130 18.02 -52.55 42.43
CA SER A 130 18.68 -53.42 43.42
C SER A 130 18.05 -53.31 44.83
N PRO A 131 17.93 -54.41 45.61
CA PRO A 131 17.37 -54.40 46.97
C PRO A 131 18.02 -53.36 47.91
N THR A 132 19.27 -52.96 47.63
CA THR A 132 20.00 -51.92 48.37
C THR A 132 19.39 -50.52 48.23
N LEU A 133 18.62 -50.25 47.17
CA LEU A 133 17.94 -48.98 46.91
C LEU A 133 16.51 -48.91 47.47
N ALA A 134 16.08 -49.91 48.25
CA ALA A 134 14.80 -49.88 48.97
C ALA A 134 14.83 -48.97 50.23
N LEU A 135 16.01 -48.81 50.86
CA LEU A 135 16.20 -48.01 52.07
C LEU A 135 15.77 -46.53 51.95
N PRO A 136 16.12 -45.78 50.88
CA PRO A 136 15.62 -44.41 50.68
C PRO A 136 14.10 -44.34 50.52
N LEU A 137 13.48 -45.36 49.89
CA LEU A 137 12.03 -45.43 49.71
C LEU A 137 11.33 -45.65 51.06
N SER A 138 11.83 -46.58 51.89
CA SER A 138 11.30 -46.80 53.24
C SER A 138 11.45 -45.57 54.15
N TRP A 139 12.54 -44.81 54.00
CA TRP A 139 12.71 -43.54 54.73
C TRP A 139 11.68 -42.49 54.32
N MET A 140 11.42 -42.34 53.01
CA MET A 140 10.35 -41.44 52.54
C MET A 140 8.97 -41.89 53.03
N GLU A 141 8.69 -43.19 52.99
CA GLU A 141 7.43 -43.75 53.44
C GLU A 141 7.18 -43.46 54.92
N GLN A 142 8.22 -43.58 55.75
CA GLN A 142 8.15 -43.20 57.16
C GLN A 142 7.86 -41.70 57.34
N GLN A 143 8.54 -40.82 56.59
CA GLN A 143 8.31 -39.38 56.66
C GLN A 143 6.91 -38.97 56.18
N LEU A 144 6.36 -39.63 55.16
CA LEU A 144 5.01 -39.37 54.68
C LEU A 144 3.93 -39.88 55.65
N SER A 145 4.20 -41.01 56.33
CA SER A 145 3.30 -41.58 57.33
C SER A 145 3.08 -40.67 58.54
N GLU A 146 4.07 -39.84 58.90
CA GLU A 146 3.96 -38.82 59.97
C GLU A 146 2.87 -37.77 59.67
N VAL A 147 2.54 -37.57 58.39
CA VAL A 147 1.52 -36.62 57.91
C VAL A 147 0.29 -37.34 57.31
N GLY A 148 0.21 -38.67 57.47
CA GLY A 148 -0.93 -39.47 57.01
C GLY A 148 -1.03 -39.64 55.49
N LEU A 149 0.08 -39.51 54.75
CA LEU A 149 0.14 -39.69 53.30
C LEU A 149 0.97 -40.93 52.93
N THR A 150 0.73 -41.51 51.75
CA THR A 150 1.58 -42.59 51.19
C THR A 150 2.28 -42.15 49.90
N ILE A 151 3.29 -42.92 49.47
CA ILE A 151 3.99 -42.67 48.21
C ILE A 151 3.03 -42.82 47.02
N GLU A 152 2.18 -43.85 47.02
CA GLU A 152 1.20 -44.09 45.96
C GLU A 152 0.23 -42.92 45.80
N GLN A 153 -0.28 -42.38 46.91
CA GLN A 153 -1.18 -41.22 46.89
C GLN A 153 -0.50 -39.99 46.29
N LEU A 154 0.76 -39.72 46.61
CA LEU A 154 1.49 -38.58 46.02
C LEU A 154 1.85 -38.78 44.55
N VAL A 155 2.10 -40.01 44.12
CA VAL A 155 2.29 -40.37 42.71
C VAL A 155 0.99 -40.17 41.92
N GLU A 156 -0.15 -40.58 42.47
CA GLU A 156 -1.46 -40.39 41.86
C GLU A 156 -1.80 -38.89 41.73
N VAL A 157 -1.59 -38.11 42.80
CA VAL A 157 -1.78 -36.65 42.81
C VAL A 157 -0.88 -35.97 41.78
N GLU A 158 0.41 -36.33 41.67
CA GLU A 158 1.30 -35.76 40.66
C GLU A 158 0.84 -36.09 39.23
N THR A 159 0.40 -37.32 39.00
CA THR A 159 -0.07 -37.77 37.67
C THR A 159 -1.35 -37.04 37.26
N GLN A 160 -2.30 -36.92 38.19
CA GLN A 160 -3.54 -36.17 37.98
C GLN A 160 -3.27 -34.67 37.76
N GLN A 161 -2.34 -34.09 38.54
CA GLN A 161 -1.96 -32.68 38.40
C GLN A 161 -1.27 -32.41 37.07
N GLN A 162 -0.35 -33.27 36.61
CA GLN A 162 0.29 -33.15 35.30
C GLN A 162 -0.72 -33.27 34.16
N ALA A 163 -1.65 -34.21 34.25
CA ALA A 163 -2.71 -34.37 33.25
C ALA A 163 -3.62 -33.14 33.20
N SER A 164 -4.03 -32.61 34.36
CA SER A 164 -4.83 -31.39 34.45
C SER A 164 -4.09 -30.15 33.92
N ASP A 165 -2.82 -29.97 34.31
CA ASP A 165 -2.00 -28.85 33.83
C ASP A 165 -1.77 -28.94 32.31
N GLN A 166 -1.55 -30.15 31.76
CA GLN A 166 -1.41 -30.36 30.32
C GLN A 166 -2.69 -29.99 29.56
N VAL A 167 -3.86 -30.41 30.06
CA VAL A 167 -5.16 -30.07 29.47
C VAL A 167 -5.42 -28.57 29.57
N SER A 168 -5.17 -27.94 30.71
CA SER A 168 -5.41 -26.50 30.91
C SER A 168 -4.46 -25.64 30.07
N VAL A 169 -3.20 -26.07 29.88
CA VAL A 169 -2.27 -25.43 28.92
C VAL A 169 -2.76 -25.58 27.49
N SER A 170 -3.18 -26.79 27.09
CA SER A 170 -3.73 -27.04 25.75
C SER A 170 -4.98 -26.20 25.49
N ASN A 171 -5.90 -26.13 26.45
CA ASN A 171 -7.10 -25.30 26.39
C ASN A 171 -6.75 -23.82 26.31
N SER A 172 -5.83 -23.33 27.14
CA SER A 172 -5.46 -21.92 27.17
C SER A 172 -4.78 -21.48 25.87
N ILE A 173 -3.86 -22.31 25.33
CA ILE A 173 -3.21 -22.05 24.04
C ILE A 173 -4.22 -22.15 22.89
N GLY A 174 -5.09 -23.16 22.91
CA GLY A 174 -6.18 -23.32 21.95
C GLY A 174 -7.13 -22.13 21.95
N SER A 175 -7.53 -21.66 23.12
CA SER A 175 -8.36 -20.46 23.30
C SER A 175 -7.65 -19.20 22.85
N LEU A 176 -6.35 -19.01 23.15
CA LEU A 176 -5.59 -17.86 22.65
C LEU A 176 -5.58 -17.82 21.11
N ARG A 177 -5.39 -18.96 20.45
CA ARG A 177 -5.50 -19.09 18.99
C ARG A 177 -6.93 -18.81 18.51
N LEU A 178 -7.94 -19.30 19.23
CA LEU A 178 -9.34 -19.04 18.91
C LEU A 178 -9.68 -17.55 19.03
N LEU A 179 -9.19 -16.83 20.05
CA LEU A 179 -9.41 -15.39 20.23
C LEU A 179 -8.87 -14.58 19.04
N GLU A 180 -7.84 -15.08 18.34
CA GLU A 180 -7.33 -14.48 17.10
C GLU A 180 -8.22 -14.78 15.89
N ALA A 181 -8.96 -15.89 15.91
CA ALA A 181 -9.87 -16.30 14.84
C ALA A 181 -11.29 -15.72 14.96
N ILE A 182 -11.72 -15.31 16.17
CA ILE A 182 -13.05 -14.74 16.42
C ILE A 182 -13.14 -13.34 15.77
N ASP A 183 -14.21 -13.12 14.99
CA ASP A 183 -14.54 -11.77 14.52
C ASP A 183 -15.20 -10.96 15.65
N TRP A 184 -14.37 -10.25 16.41
CA TRP A 184 -14.83 -9.39 17.51
C TRP A 184 -15.79 -8.29 17.07
N ARG A 185 -15.80 -7.93 15.78
CA ARG A 185 -16.73 -6.94 15.24
C ARG A 185 -18.17 -7.45 15.31
N GLU A 186 -18.39 -8.69 14.88
CA GLU A 186 -19.70 -9.34 14.93
C GLU A 186 -20.14 -9.56 16.39
N PHE A 187 -19.19 -9.95 17.26
CA PHE A 187 -19.44 -10.10 18.69
C PHE A 187 -19.97 -8.79 19.31
N VAL A 188 -19.28 -7.67 19.11
CA VAL A 188 -19.70 -6.36 19.65
C VAL A 188 -21.03 -5.91 19.07
N GLU A 189 -21.25 -6.06 17.76
CA GLU A 189 -22.51 -5.66 17.12
C GLU A 189 -23.71 -6.49 17.60
N SER A 190 -23.52 -7.79 17.82
CA SER A 190 -24.59 -8.68 18.29
C SER A 190 -25.02 -8.39 19.74
N LEU A 191 -24.12 -7.88 20.58
CA LEU A 191 -24.35 -7.67 22.01
C LEU A 191 -24.56 -6.21 22.40
N SER A 192 -24.27 -5.25 21.52
CA SER A 192 -24.41 -3.83 21.78
C SER A 192 -25.87 -3.36 21.71
N LYS A 193 -26.40 -2.84 22.82
CA LYS A 193 -27.75 -2.21 22.83
C LYS A 193 -27.81 -0.99 21.92
N VAL A 194 -26.73 -0.20 21.86
CA VAL A 194 -26.60 0.95 20.95
C VAL A 194 -26.74 0.50 19.50
N GLU A 195 -26.05 -0.56 19.10
CA GLU A 195 -26.16 -1.12 17.74
C GLU A 195 -27.59 -1.55 17.42
N HIS A 196 -28.27 -2.24 18.36
CA HIS A 196 -29.66 -2.66 18.19
C HIS A 196 -30.63 -1.48 18.04
N VAL A 197 -30.40 -0.39 18.77
CA VAL A 197 -31.21 0.84 18.64
C VAL A 197 -30.96 1.52 17.30
N LEU A 198 -29.68 1.70 16.90
CA LEU A 198 -29.34 2.36 15.64
C LEU A 198 -29.83 1.56 14.40
N ARG A 199 -29.96 0.23 14.50
CA ARG A 199 -30.58 -0.61 13.46
C ARG A 199 -32.07 -0.31 13.22
N GLN A 200 -32.74 0.41 14.12
CA GLN A 200 -34.11 0.87 13.94
C GLN A 200 -34.22 2.15 13.08
N ASP A 201 -33.12 2.52 12.41
CA ASP A 201 -33.03 3.60 11.42
C ASP A 201 -34.23 3.56 10.44
N PRO A 202 -35.07 4.61 10.38
CA PRO A 202 -36.27 4.57 9.54
C PRO A 202 -35.95 4.49 8.04
N ALA A 203 -34.79 5.00 7.62
CA ALA A 203 -34.30 4.83 6.24
C ALA A 203 -33.85 3.39 5.92
N GLY A 204 -33.69 2.52 6.93
CA GLY A 204 -33.20 1.14 6.77
C GLY A 204 -31.79 1.06 6.16
N ALA A 205 -31.01 2.13 6.25
CA ALA A 205 -29.68 2.22 5.67
C ALA A 205 -28.60 1.80 6.66
N TYR A 206 -28.76 2.13 7.95
CA TYR A 206 -27.74 1.88 8.99
C TYR A 206 -27.23 0.43 8.98
N ALA A 207 -28.14 -0.56 8.99
CA ALA A 207 -27.78 -1.98 9.00
C ALA A 207 -27.06 -2.48 7.73
N LYS A 208 -27.12 -1.70 6.64
CA LYS A 208 -26.48 -2.00 5.34
C LYS A 208 -25.19 -1.20 5.14
N MET A 209 -24.78 -0.39 6.12
CA MET A 209 -23.52 0.36 6.07
C MET A 209 -22.33 -0.54 6.39
N ASP A 210 -21.17 -0.18 5.87
CA ASP A 210 -19.95 -0.89 6.22
C ASP A 210 -19.65 -0.75 7.73
N PHE A 211 -18.82 -1.67 8.23
CA PHE A 211 -18.51 -1.71 9.65
C PHE A 211 -17.87 -0.40 10.13
N ALA A 212 -16.94 0.17 9.36
CA ALA A 212 -16.23 1.39 9.75
C ALA A 212 -17.15 2.61 9.86
N THR A 213 -18.13 2.75 8.97
CA THR A 213 -19.15 3.82 9.06
C THR A 213 -20.03 3.64 10.29
N ARG A 214 -20.53 2.42 10.55
CA ARG A 214 -21.32 2.13 11.76
C ARG A 214 -20.53 2.40 13.04
N ASP A 215 -19.27 2.00 13.05
CA ASP A 215 -18.39 2.22 14.20
C ASP A 215 -18.14 3.71 14.47
N ARG A 216 -17.95 4.51 13.43
CA ARG A 216 -17.85 5.96 13.55
C ARG A 216 -19.12 6.57 14.15
N TYR A 217 -20.31 6.06 13.76
CA TYR A 217 -21.58 6.53 14.30
C TYR A 217 -21.69 6.20 15.80
N ARG A 218 -21.28 4.98 16.18
CA ARG A 218 -21.21 4.55 17.59
C ARG A 218 -20.23 5.39 18.40
N HIS A 219 -19.06 5.75 17.86
CA HIS A 219 -18.13 6.68 18.52
C HIS A 219 -18.70 8.09 18.71
N VAL A 220 -19.58 8.56 17.81
CA VAL A 220 -20.29 9.82 18.04
C VAL A 220 -21.25 9.70 19.21
N VAL A 221 -21.99 8.59 19.32
CA VAL A 221 -22.87 8.31 20.46
C VAL A 221 -22.08 8.32 21.77
N GLU A 222 -20.94 7.62 21.84
CA GLU A 222 -20.05 7.63 23.01
C GLU A 222 -19.57 9.05 23.37
N ARG A 223 -19.15 9.83 22.36
CA ARG A 223 -18.66 11.20 22.52
C ARG A 223 -19.74 12.10 23.12
N VAL A 224 -20.97 12.02 22.61
CA VAL A 224 -22.11 12.83 23.09
C VAL A 224 -22.49 12.39 24.49
N ALA A 225 -22.63 11.08 24.74
CA ALA A 225 -22.94 10.53 26.05
C ALA A 225 -21.94 11.01 27.11
N ARG A 226 -20.63 10.87 26.85
CA ARG A 226 -19.55 11.30 27.77
C ARG A 226 -19.56 12.80 28.09
N LYS A 227 -20.05 13.64 27.17
CA LYS A 227 -20.15 15.10 27.36
C LYS A 227 -21.53 15.55 27.88
N SER A 228 -22.43 14.62 28.12
CA SER A 228 -23.81 14.85 28.56
C SER A 228 -24.10 14.12 29.87
N GLY A 229 -25.33 14.28 30.40
CA GLY A 229 -25.83 13.46 31.49
C GLY A 229 -26.53 12.17 31.03
N TRP A 230 -26.53 11.87 29.73
CA TRP A 230 -27.25 10.74 29.13
C TRP A 230 -26.37 9.50 28.99
N THR A 231 -27.00 8.32 28.99
CA THR A 231 -26.32 7.08 28.64
C THR A 231 -26.13 6.95 27.12
N GLU A 232 -25.25 6.06 26.69
CA GLU A 232 -25.05 5.76 25.26
C GLU A 232 -26.36 5.29 24.58
N ASP A 233 -27.19 4.54 25.30
CA ASP A 233 -28.50 4.07 24.82
C ASP A 233 -29.48 5.24 24.63
N ASP A 234 -29.53 6.19 25.57
CA ASP A 234 -30.42 7.35 25.50
C ASP A 234 -30.09 8.24 24.29
N VAL A 235 -28.80 8.50 24.06
CA VAL A 235 -28.34 9.28 22.89
C VAL A 235 -28.73 8.60 21.58
N ALA A 236 -28.53 7.28 21.48
CA ALA A 236 -28.91 6.52 20.29
C ALA A 236 -30.44 6.55 20.05
N ARG A 237 -31.25 6.41 21.10
CA ARG A 237 -32.71 6.50 21.00
C ARG A 237 -33.16 7.88 20.53
N GLN A 238 -32.58 8.94 21.08
CA GLN A 238 -32.95 10.30 20.69
C GLN A 238 -32.63 10.57 19.21
N ALA A 239 -31.48 10.11 18.72
CA ALA A 239 -31.14 10.23 17.30
C ALA A 239 -32.15 9.52 16.39
N ILE A 240 -32.64 8.34 16.80
CA ILE A 240 -33.69 7.60 16.08
C ILE A 240 -35.04 8.31 16.14
N VAL A 241 -35.42 8.88 17.29
CA VAL A 241 -36.67 9.66 17.42
C VAL A 241 -36.66 10.83 16.44
N MET A 242 -35.59 11.62 16.41
CA MET A 242 -35.42 12.75 15.49
C MET A 242 -35.50 12.31 14.02
N ALA A 243 -34.89 11.17 13.68
CA ALA A 243 -34.97 10.59 12.32
C ALA A 243 -36.39 10.13 11.96
N ARG A 244 -37.16 9.58 12.92
CA ARG A 244 -38.55 9.15 12.69
C ARG A 244 -39.49 10.32 12.49
N GLU A 245 -39.29 11.43 13.20
CA GLU A 245 -40.11 12.65 13.01
C GLU A 245 -40.06 13.15 11.56
N HIS A 246 -38.93 12.94 10.87
CA HIS A 246 -38.74 13.35 9.48
C HIS A 246 -39.00 12.25 8.45
N ALA A 247 -39.36 11.03 8.87
CA ALA A 247 -39.66 9.90 7.98
C ALA A 247 -40.99 10.05 7.23
N HIS A 248 -41.91 10.90 7.70
CA HIS A 248 -43.26 11.08 7.14
C HIS A 248 -43.43 12.36 6.30
N THR A 249 -42.47 13.29 6.34
CA THR A 249 -42.38 14.41 5.40
C THR A 249 -42.03 13.90 4.00
N GLU A 250 -42.49 14.58 2.93
CA GLU A 250 -42.36 14.19 1.52
C GLU A 250 -41.05 13.44 1.17
N ALA A 251 -41.12 12.53 0.19
CA ALA A 251 -40.02 11.69 -0.30
C ALA A 251 -38.70 12.47 -0.61
N GLU A 252 -38.79 13.79 -0.76
CA GLU A 252 -37.68 14.73 -0.96
C GLU A 252 -36.81 14.98 0.29
N ARG A 253 -37.24 14.62 1.52
CA ARG A 253 -36.42 14.72 2.77
C ARG A 253 -35.84 13.39 3.26
N SER A 254 -35.53 12.46 2.33
CA SER A 254 -34.94 11.15 2.63
C SER A 254 -33.64 11.18 3.45
N ARG A 255 -32.91 12.31 3.48
CA ARG A 255 -31.63 12.46 4.21
C ARG A 255 -31.83 12.59 5.72
N ALA A 256 -32.76 13.45 6.15
CA ALA A 256 -33.10 13.63 7.57
C ALA A 256 -33.80 12.40 8.19
N ALA A 257 -34.44 11.58 7.36
CA ALA A 257 -34.99 10.28 7.80
C ALA A 257 -33.92 9.23 8.12
N HIS A 258 -32.64 9.49 7.84
CA HIS A 258 -31.55 8.58 8.20
C HIS A 258 -30.88 9.02 9.51
N VAL A 259 -30.66 8.08 10.44
CA VAL A 259 -30.04 8.36 11.74
C VAL A 259 -28.66 9.04 11.64
N GLY A 260 -27.91 8.75 10.58
CA GLY A 260 -26.61 9.36 10.34
C GLY A 260 -26.65 10.88 10.20
N PHE A 261 -27.79 11.44 9.75
CA PHE A 261 -27.96 12.89 9.62
C PHE A 261 -27.78 13.60 10.97
N TYR A 262 -28.30 13.02 12.05
CA TYR A 262 -28.20 13.56 13.41
C TYR A 262 -26.92 13.17 14.14
N LEU A 263 -26.16 12.20 13.63
CA LEU A 263 -24.91 11.78 14.25
C LEU A 263 -23.72 12.51 13.63
N VAL A 264 -23.57 12.46 12.31
CA VAL A 264 -22.35 12.87 11.60
C VAL A 264 -22.52 14.02 10.61
N ASP A 265 -23.72 14.57 10.50
CA ASP A 265 -24.09 15.54 9.47
C ASP A 265 -24.78 16.80 10.05
N ASP A 266 -25.45 17.58 9.20
CA ASP A 266 -26.11 18.85 9.54
C ASP A 266 -27.10 18.79 10.72
N GLY A 267 -27.64 17.60 11.07
CA GLY A 267 -28.51 17.39 12.22
C GLY A 267 -27.76 17.20 13.56
N SER A 268 -26.44 17.02 13.55
CA SER A 268 -25.62 16.83 14.75
C SER A 268 -25.74 17.97 15.79
N PRO A 269 -25.81 19.25 15.39
CA PRO A 269 -26.12 20.36 16.29
C PRO A 269 -27.46 20.29 17.02
N GLU A 270 -28.46 19.65 16.43
CA GLU A 270 -29.77 19.49 17.07
C GLU A 270 -29.70 18.42 18.15
N LEU A 271 -29.05 17.29 17.87
CA LEU A 271 -28.84 16.21 18.85
C LEU A 271 -27.99 16.69 20.04
N GLU A 272 -26.90 17.40 19.80
CA GLU A 272 -26.03 17.93 20.85
C GLU A 272 -26.75 18.93 21.76
N ARG A 273 -27.61 19.79 21.18
CA ARG A 273 -28.45 20.72 21.95
C ARG A 273 -29.48 19.97 22.79
N ALA A 274 -30.13 18.96 22.23
CA ALA A 274 -31.10 18.13 22.96
C ALA A 274 -30.46 17.38 24.14
N ALA A 275 -29.22 16.88 23.97
CA ALA A 275 -28.46 16.20 25.01
C ALA A 275 -27.80 17.15 26.04
N GLY A 276 -27.92 18.48 25.87
CA GLY A 276 -27.33 19.46 26.79
C GLY A 276 -25.79 19.55 26.71
N VAL A 277 -25.18 19.16 25.59
CA VAL A 277 -23.73 19.21 25.40
C VAL A 277 -23.28 20.67 25.26
N ARG A 278 -22.36 21.11 26.13
CA ARG A 278 -21.73 22.44 26.00
C ARG A 278 -20.72 22.41 24.87
N ARG A 279 -21.02 23.13 23.78
CA ARG A 279 -20.09 23.35 22.66
C ARG A 279 -18.96 24.28 23.08
N VAL A 280 -17.72 23.92 22.70
CA VAL A 280 -16.56 24.81 22.85
C VAL A 280 -16.56 25.80 21.67
N PHE A 281 -15.95 26.98 21.83
CA PHE A 281 -15.86 28.00 20.78
C PHE A 281 -15.38 27.46 19.41
N TYR A 282 -14.49 26.45 19.41
CA TYR A 282 -14.03 25.78 18.19
C TYR A 282 -15.10 24.95 17.48
N ASP A 283 -16.09 24.40 18.20
CA ASP A 283 -17.22 23.64 17.62
C ASP A 283 -18.22 24.58 16.91
N VAL A 284 -18.22 25.88 17.24
CA VAL A 284 -19.10 26.91 16.65
C VAL A 284 -18.59 27.40 15.29
N LEU A 285 -17.27 27.37 15.06
CA LEU A 285 -16.66 27.70 13.76
C LEU A 285 -17.06 26.71 12.65
N GLY A 286 -17.52 25.51 13.01
CA GLY A 286 -18.06 24.50 12.09
C GLY A 286 -19.58 24.49 11.93
N GLY A 287 -20.30 25.47 12.50
CA GLY A 287 -21.77 25.46 12.54
C GLY A 287 -22.47 26.00 11.29
N GLU A 288 -21.86 26.97 10.59
CA GLU A 288 -22.40 27.50 9.33
C GLU A 288 -21.28 27.65 8.26
N PRO A 289 -21.38 26.96 7.11
CA PRO A 289 -20.36 26.98 6.06
C PRO A 289 -20.01 28.38 5.55
N ARG A 290 -20.97 29.31 5.56
CA ARG A 290 -20.78 30.71 5.12
C ARG A 290 -19.92 31.51 6.10
N GLN A 291 -20.07 31.29 7.40
CA GLN A 291 -19.27 31.95 8.42
C GLN A 291 -17.84 31.42 8.42
N ALA A 292 -17.69 30.09 8.30
CA ALA A 292 -16.39 29.43 8.14
C ALA A 292 -15.62 29.97 6.93
N LEU A 293 -16.27 30.09 5.77
CA LEU A 293 -15.64 30.63 4.56
C LEU A 293 -15.22 32.08 4.74
N SER A 294 -16.07 32.89 5.36
CA SER A 294 -15.80 34.32 5.58
C SER A 294 -14.62 34.53 6.53
N LEU A 295 -14.48 33.68 7.56
CA LEU A 295 -13.33 33.67 8.46
C LEU A 295 -12.06 33.17 7.78
N TYR A 296 -12.16 32.11 6.99
CA TYR A 296 -11.03 31.55 6.23
C TYR A 296 -10.47 32.57 5.21
N VAL A 297 -11.33 33.09 4.33
CA VAL A 297 -10.94 34.10 3.35
C VAL A 297 -10.54 35.41 4.04
N GLY A 298 -11.26 35.81 5.10
CA GLY A 298 -10.95 37.00 5.89
C GLY A 298 -9.57 36.93 6.54
N ALA A 299 -9.17 35.77 7.08
CA ALA A 299 -7.83 35.54 7.62
C ALA A 299 -6.75 35.64 6.53
N ILE A 300 -6.99 35.07 5.35
CA ILE A 300 -6.07 35.16 4.21
C ILE A 300 -5.89 36.62 3.78
N VAL A 301 -7.00 37.35 3.62
CA VAL A 301 -6.98 38.77 3.22
C VAL A 301 -6.29 39.61 4.29
N ALA A 302 -6.59 39.41 5.57
CA ALA A 302 -5.97 40.15 6.68
C ALA A 302 -4.46 39.93 6.75
N LEU A 303 -3.99 38.68 6.66
CA LEU A 303 -2.56 38.37 6.64
C LEU A 303 -1.87 38.93 5.39
N THR A 304 -2.52 38.82 4.22
CA THR A 304 -1.99 39.36 2.96
C THR A 304 -1.85 40.88 3.07
N ALA A 305 -2.86 41.57 3.60
CA ALA A 305 -2.84 43.01 3.81
C ALA A 305 -1.76 43.42 4.82
N MET A 306 -1.62 42.68 5.93
CA MET A 306 -0.59 42.92 6.94
C MET A 306 0.82 42.78 6.36
N PHE A 307 1.11 41.68 5.64
CA PHE A 307 2.41 41.47 5.02
C PHE A 307 2.68 42.49 3.90
N THR A 308 1.69 42.77 3.05
CA THR A 308 1.80 43.78 2.00
C THR A 308 2.08 45.17 2.59
N ALA A 309 1.37 45.56 3.65
CA ALA A 309 1.58 46.84 4.33
C ALA A 309 3.01 46.94 4.88
N ALA A 310 3.52 45.89 5.51
CA ALA A 310 4.90 45.84 6.00
C ALA A 310 5.93 46.03 4.85
N LEU A 311 5.70 45.39 3.70
CA LEU A 311 6.56 45.56 2.52
C LEU A 311 6.47 46.96 1.92
N LEU A 312 5.27 47.54 1.88
CA LEU A 312 5.06 48.91 1.37
C LEU A 312 5.67 49.97 2.29
N THR A 313 5.55 49.82 3.62
CA THR A 313 6.20 50.74 4.57
C THR A 313 7.72 50.69 4.43
N GLN A 314 8.28 49.51 4.15
CA GLN A 314 9.71 49.37 3.89
C GLN A 314 10.10 50.01 2.54
N ALA A 315 9.27 49.85 1.51
CA ALA A 315 9.50 50.49 0.20
C ALA A 315 9.42 52.02 0.29
N GLU A 316 8.48 52.57 1.06
CA GLU A 316 8.32 53.99 1.33
C GLU A 316 9.50 54.55 2.11
N ALA A 317 9.92 53.87 3.18
CA ALA A 317 11.12 54.22 3.96
C ALA A 317 12.40 54.25 3.11
N SER A 318 12.39 53.56 1.96
CA SER A 318 13.50 53.51 1.01
C SER A 318 13.42 54.58 -0.09
N GLY A 319 12.44 55.50 -0.01
CA GLY A 319 12.28 56.64 -0.91
C GLY A 319 11.56 56.33 -2.24
N ALA A 320 10.74 55.27 -2.29
CA ALA A 320 9.96 54.91 -3.47
C ALA A 320 8.91 55.99 -3.82
N ARG A 321 8.75 56.30 -5.12
CA ARG A 321 7.71 57.22 -5.63
C ARG A 321 6.33 56.55 -5.61
N ASP A 322 5.26 57.34 -5.55
CA ASP A 322 3.87 56.85 -5.44
C ASP A 322 3.45 55.81 -6.50
N TRP A 323 3.85 56.01 -7.76
CA TRP A 323 3.55 55.06 -8.84
C TRP A 323 4.32 53.73 -8.67
N LEU A 324 5.54 53.79 -8.11
CA LEU A 324 6.36 52.61 -7.83
C LEU A 324 5.82 51.85 -6.63
N LEU A 325 5.31 52.56 -5.60
CA LEU A 325 4.60 51.96 -4.48
C LEU A 325 3.34 51.22 -4.94
N SER A 326 2.60 51.79 -5.88
CA SER A 326 1.42 51.13 -6.48
C SER A 326 1.82 49.84 -7.21
N LEU A 327 2.90 49.90 -8.00
CA LEU A 327 3.43 48.76 -8.75
C LEU A 327 3.97 47.65 -7.83
N ALA A 328 4.74 48.03 -6.81
CA ALA A 328 5.24 47.13 -5.77
C ALA A 328 4.09 46.54 -4.94
N GLY A 329 3.04 47.31 -4.68
CA GLY A 329 1.84 46.87 -3.97
C GLY A 329 1.11 45.74 -4.68
N ILE A 330 0.90 45.85 -6.00
CA ILE A 330 0.26 44.78 -6.78
C ILE A 330 1.09 43.48 -6.71
N ALA A 331 2.41 43.59 -6.89
CA ALA A 331 3.30 42.43 -6.82
C ALA A 331 3.36 41.84 -5.39
N ALA A 332 3.40 42.70 -4.36
CA ALA A 332 3.42 42.31 -2.96
C ALA A 332 2.14 41.60 -2.53
N ILE A 333 0.95 42.05 -2.96
CA ILE A 333 -0.33 41.37 -2.66
C ILE A 333 -0.30 39.94 -3.20
N LEU A 334 0.08 39.76 -4.47
CA LEU A 334 0.12 38.44 -5.11
C LEU A 334 1.19 37.54 -4.48
N ALA A 335 2.38 38.07 -4.18
CA ALA A 335 3.45 37.29 -3.57
C ALA A 335 3.14 36.88 -2.13
N THR A 336 2.72 37.83 -1.29
CA THR A 336 2.45 37.57 0.14
C THR A 336 1.22 36.68 0.34
N SER A 337 0.25 36.71 -0.58
CA SER A 337 -0.91 35.81 -0.54
C SER A 337 -0.54 34.32 -0.54
N VAL A 338 0.61 33.94 -1.12
CA VAL A 338 1.10 32.55 -1.10
C VAL A 338 1.41 32.11 0.32
N ALA A 339 2.16 32.93 1.06
CA ALA A 339 2.49 32.67 2.44
C ALA A 339 1.23 32.70 3.32
N SER A 340 0.33 33.67 3.10
CA SER A 340 -0.93 33.77 3.84
C SER A 340 -1.83 32.54 3.65
N VAL A 341 -2.05 32.10 2.41
CA VAL A 341 -2.82 30.87 2.12
C VAL A 341 -2.16 29.65 2.79
N SER A 342 -0.84 29.52 2.72
CA SER A 342 -0.11 28.40 3.31
C SER A 342 -0.25 28.36 4.84
N ILE A 343 -0.14 29.52 5.51
CA ILE A 343 -0.32 29.63 6.96
C ILE A 343 -1.76 29.33 7.37
N VAL A 344 -2.75 29.86 6.66
CA VAL A 344 -4.16 29.62 6.99
C VAL A 344 -4.56 28.17 6.73
N ASN A 345 -4.07 27.55 5.64
CA ASN A 345 -4.26 26.13 5.39
C ASN A 345 -3.65 25.29 6.51
N TRP A 346 -2.41 25.59 6.91
CA TRP A 346 -1.74 24.94 8.04
C TRP A 346 -2.55 25.06 9.33
N LEU A 347 -2.97 26.26 9.71
CA LEU A 347 -3.84 26.48 10.88
C LEU A 347 -5.14 25.67 10.78
N THR A 348 -5.75 25.63 9.59
CA THR A 348 -7.00 24.90 9.38
C THR A 348 -6.81 23.40 9.59
N THR A 349 -5.73 22.81 9.09
CA THR A 349 -5.42 21.38 9.29
C THR A 349 -5.14 21.00 10.76
N LEU A 350 -4.76 21.97 11.61
CA LEU A 350 -4.61 21.75 13.05
C LEU A 350 -5.93 21.84 13.82
N LEU A 351 -6.89 22.61 13.31
CA LEU A 351 -8.15 22.91 13.98
C LEU A 351 -9.28 21.99 13.53
N VAL A 352 -9.26 21.52 12.28
CA VAL A 352 -10.33 20.74 11.66
C VAL A 352 -9.93 19.27 11.57
N ARG A 353 -10.85 18.36 11.89
CA ARG A 353 -10.63 16.92 11.77
C ARG A 353 -10.94 16.45 10.34
N PRO A 354 -10.18 15.49 9.79
CA PRO A 354 -10.48 14.91 8.48
C PRO A 354 -11.91 14.38 8.38
N TYR A 355 -12.63 14.79 7.32
CA TYR A 355 -14.01 14.38 7.09
C TYR A 355 -14.07 13.15 6.18
N LEU A 356 -14.33 11.99 6.77
CA LEU A 356 -14.48 10.74 6.03
C LEU A 356 -15.92 10.55 5.55
N LEU A 357 -16.12 10.35 4.25
CA LEU A 357 -17.45 10.10 3.71
C LEU A 357 -18.00 8.73 4.16
N PRO A 358 -19.26 8.66 4.64
CA PRO A 358 -19.89 7.40 5.04
C PRO A 358 -20.16 6.50 3.83
N ARG A 359 -20.16 5.18 4.01
CA ARG A 359 -20.32 4.22 2.90
C ARG A 359 -21.17 3.00 3.24
N MET A 360 -21.72 2.38 2.19
CA MET A 360 -22.49 1.15 2.27
C MET A 360 -21.58 -0.09 2.35
N ASP A 361 -22.10 -1.21 2.88
CA ASP A 361 -21.41 -2.51 2.84
C ASP A 361 -21.70 -3.23 1.52
N PHE A 362 -20.77 -3.13 0.58
CA PHE A 362 -20.81 -3.88 -0.68
C PHE A 362 -19.79 -5.03 -0.71
N THR A 363 -19.35 -5.56 0.43
CA THR A 363 -18.40 -6.69 0.47
C THR A 363 -18.88 -7.92 -0.33
N ARG A 364 -20.20 -8.14 -0.43
CA ARG A 364 -20.82 -9.22 -1.22
C ARG A 364 -21.10 -8.85 -2.69
N GLY A 365 -20.70 -7.67 -3.14
CA GLY A 365 -20.89 -7.16 -4.50
C GLY A 365 -21.81 -5.94 -4.57
N ILE A 366 -21.79 -5.25 -5.70
CA ILE A 366 -22.55 -4.01 -5.97
C ILE A 366 -24.04 -4.36 -6.11
N PRO A 367 -25.00 -3.66 -5.47
CA PRO A 367 -26.46 -3.93 -5.58
C PRO A 367 -27.05 -3.55 -6.95
N PRO A 368 -28.24 -4.06 -7.36
CA PRO A 368 -28.79 -3.80 -8.70
C PRO A 368 -29.02 -2.32 -8.99
N GLY A 369 -29.49 -1.58 -7.99
CA GLY A 369 -29.74 -0.13 -8.08
C GLY A 369 -28.49 0.75 -8.09
N SER A 370 -27.30 0.16 -8.06
CA SER A 370 -26.01 0.86 -8.09
C SER A 370 -25.10 0.34 -9.20
N ARG A 371 -25.65 -0.23 -10.27
CA ARG A 371 -24.87 -0.73 -11.41
C ARG A 371 -23.98 0.40 -11.97
N THR A 372 -22.74 0.06 -12.30
CA THR A 372 -21.70 1.05 -12.61
C THR A 372 -20.95 0.69 -13.89
N LEU A 373 -20.57 1.71 -14.65
CA LEU A 373 -19.71 1.58 -15.83
C LEU A 373 -18.38 2.29 -15.58
N VAL A 374 -17.27 1.57 -15.67
CA VAL A 374 -15.91 2.14 -15.70
C VAL A 374 -15.58 2.51 -17.13
N VAL A 375 -15.15 3.74 -17.37
CA VAL A 375 -14.88 4.27 -18.70
C VAL A 375 -13.49 4.88 -18.75
N VAL A 376 -12.76 4.56 -19.82
CA VAL A 376 -11.45 5.14 -20.12
C VAL A 376 -11.54 5.96 -21.41
N PRO A 377 -11.64 7.30 -21.33
CA PRO A 377 -11.58 8.17 -22.49
C PRO A 377 -10.17 8.16 -23.12
N SER A 378 -10.04 7.67 -24.36
CA SER A 378 -8.73 7.49 -25.02
C SER A 378 -8.72 7.94 -26.49
N LEU A 379 -7.55 8.25 -27.04
CA LEU A 379 -7.38 8.45 -28.48
C LEU A 379 -6.81 7.18 -29.11
N LEU A 380 -7.30 6.79 -30.28
CA LEU A 380 -6.68 5.75 -31.10
C LEU A 380 -5.57 6.39 -31.94
N THR A 381 -4.32 6.01 -31.67
CA THR A 381 -3.12 6.63 -32.25
C THR A 381 -2.33 5.65 -33.13
N ASN A 382 -1.98 4.47 -32.62
CA ASN A 382 -1.25 3.44 -33.33
C ASN A 382 -1.57 2.05 -32.74
N PRO A 383 -1.24 0.95 -33.45
CA PRO A 383 -1.61 -0.41 -33.02
C PRO A 383 -1.07 -0.80 -31.64
N ALA A 384 0.17 -0.40 -31.30
CA ALA A 384 0.77 -0.72 -30.01
C ALA A 384 0.04 -0.03 -28.84
N ASP A 385 -0.35 1.23 -29.02
CA ASP A 385 -1.12 1.97 -28.03
C ASP A 385 -2.53 1.35 -27.86
N VAL A 386 -3.17 0.88 -28.95
CA VAL A 386 -4.45 0.16 -28.87
C VAL A 386 -4.32 -1.14 -28.08
N GLN A 387 -3.28 -1.94 -28.32
CA GLN A 387 -3.04 -3.16 -27.55
C GLN A 387 -2.82 -2.84 -26.07
N SER A 388 -2.03 -1.81 -25.76
CA SER A 388 -1.81 -1.39 -24.37
C SER A 388 -3.10 -0.93 -23.68
N LEU A 389 -4.03 -0.30 -24.41
CA LEU A 389 -5.35 0.07 -23.88
C LEU A 389 -6.18 -1.17 -23.52
N LEU A 390 -6.18 -2.20 -24.37
CA LEU A 390 -6.91 -3.45 -24.16
C LEU A 390 -6.34 -4.23 -22.97
N ASP A 391 -5.02 -4.41 -22.91
CA ASP A 391 -4.33 -5.08 -21.81
C ASP A 391 -4.62 -4.36 -20.47
N ALA A 392 -4.55 -3.02 -20.47
CA ALA A 392 -4.84 -2.24 -19.28
C ALA A 392 -6.33 -2.28 -18.89
N LEU A 393 -7.25 -2.44 -19.83
CA LEU A 393 -8.67 -2.63 -19.54
C LEU A 393 -8.93 -3.99 -18.88
N GLU A 394 -8.27 -5.04 -19.38
CA GLU A 394 -8.33 -6.39 -18.81
C GLU A 394 -7.80 -6.42 -17.37
N VAL A 395 -6.66 -5.77 -17.11
CA VAL A 395 -6.11 -5.66 -15.74
C VAL A 395 -7.09 -4.98 -14.79
N ARG A 396 -7.76 -3.89 -15.23
CA ARG A 396 -8.76 -3.18 -14.42
C ARG A 396 -9.97 -4.07 -14.12
N PHE A 397 -10.43 -4.85 -15.09
CA PHE A 397 -11.49 -5.85 -14.91
C PHE A 397 -11.09 -6.93 -13.91
N LEU A 398 -9.91 -7.54 -14.07
CA LEU A 398 -9.42 -8.59 -13.16
C LEU A 398 -9.24 -8.10 -11.73
N ALA A 399 -8.84 -6.85 -11.55
CA ALA A 399 -8.73 -6.20 -10.24
C ALA A 399 -10.11 -5.90 -9.60
N ASN A 400 -11.16 -5.70 -10.40
CA ASN A 400 -12.49 -5.27 -9.94
C ASN A 400 -13.60 -6.12 -10.60
N ARG A 401 -13.64 -7.42 -10.33
CA ARG A 401 -14.69 -8.30 -10.87
C ARG A 401 -15.99 -8.20 -10.08
N ASP A 402 -17.09 -7.85 -10.74
CA ASP A 402 -18.45 -7.84 -10.20
C ASP A 402 -19.47 -7.89 -11.34
N ASP A 403 -20.53 -8.69 -11.22
CA ASP A 403 -21.59 -8.85 -12.24
C ASP A 403 -22.34 -7.54 -12.58
N ARG A 404 -22.16 -6.48 -11.78
CA ARG A 404 -22.79 -5.16 -11.96
C ARG A 404 -21.78 -4.05 -12.20
N LEU A 405 -20.54 -4.40 -12.51
CA LEU A 405 -19.48 -3.48 -12.92
C LEU A 405 -19.03 -3.81 -14.34
N HIS A 406 -19.20 -2.86 -15.25
CA HIS A 406 -18.83 -3.01 -16.66
C HIS A 406 -17.66 -2.11 -17.01
N PHE A 407 -16.94 -2.41 -18.09
CA PHE A 407 -15.74 -1.69 -18.51
C PHE A 407 -15.84 -1.24 -19.97
N ALA A 408 -15.47 0.00 -20.26
CA ALA A 408 -15.55 0.54 -21.62
C ALA A 408 -14.37 1.41 -22.03
N LEU A 409 -13.98 1.29 -23.30
CA LEU A 409 -13.16 2.29 -23.97
C LEU A 409 -14.06 3.30 -24.66
N LEU A 410 -13.80 4.59 -24.42
CA LEU A 410 -14.55 5.70 -25.03
C LEU A 410 -13.60 6.51 -25.92
N THR A 411 -13.62 6.22 -27.21
CA THR A 411 -12.52 6.52 -28.12
C THR A 411 -12.89 7.56 -29.18
N ASP A 412 -11.91 8.42 -29.49
CA ASP A 412 -11.92 9.28 -30.68
C ASP A 412 -10.63 9.02 -31.47
N PHE A 413 -10.58 9.50 -32.70
CA PHE A 413 -9.31 9.68 -33.39
C PHE A 413 -8.65 11.03 -33.07
N THR A 414 -7.38 11.18 -33.45
CA THR A 414 -6.65 12.46 -33.41
C THR A 414 -7.25 13.51 -34.34
N ASP A 415 -7.02 14.80 -34.05
CA ASP A 415 -7.47 15.91 -34.89
C ASP A 415 -6.89 15.79 -36.32
N ALA A 416 -7.72 15.97 -37.37
CA ALA A 416 -7.34 15.71 -38.76
C ALA A 416 -7.89 16.76 -39.76
N PRO A 417 -7.28 16.92 -40.95
CA PRO A 417 -7.80 17.81 -41.99
C PRO A 417 -9.05 17.27 -42.70
N SER A 418 -9.37 15.98 -42.54
CA SER A 418 -10.53 15.29 -43.10
C SER A 418 -11.26 14.49 -42.03
N GLU A 419 -12.54 14.17 -42.29
CA GLU A 419 -13.38 13.35 -41.38
C GLU A 419 -12.78 11.96 -41.15
N ILE A 420 -12.34 11.31 -42.23
CA ILE A 420 -11.78 9.96 -42.26
C ILE A 420 -10.36 10.02 -42.85
N LEU A 421 -9.44 9.25 -42.26
CA LEU A 421 -8.08 8.98 -42.75
C LEU A 421 -7.92 7.49 -43.06
N PRO A 422 -7.01 7.10 -43.98
CA PRO A 422 -6.77 5.70 -44.31
C PRO A 422 -6.31 4.83 -43.12
N GLU A 423 -5.66 5.45 -42.13
CA GLU A 423 -5.13 4.78 -40.94
C GLU A 423 -6.18 4.49 -39.87
N ASP A 424 -7.38 5.09 -39.97
CA ASP A 424 -8.42 5.02 -38.94
C ASP A 424 -9.05 3.62 -38.84
N GLU A 425 -9.42 3.03 -39.99
CA GLU A 425 -10.16 1.76 -40.05
C GLU A 425 -9.37 0.59 -39.42
N PRO A 426 -8.07 0.38 -39.73
CA PRO A 426 -7.29 -0.67 -39.08
C PRO A 426 -7.20 -0.52 -37.55
N LEU A 427 -7.10 0.71 -37.04
CA LEU A 427 -7.03 0.96 -35.59
C LEU A 427 -8.37 0.67 -34.91
N LEU A 428 -9.47 1.05 -35.55
CA LEU A 428 -10.81 0.80 -35.03
C LEU A 428 -11.16 -0.69 -35.04
N GLN A 429 -10.81 -1.41 -36.11
CA GLN A 429 -11.00 -2.86 -36.20
C GLN A 429 -10.20 -3.60 -35.12
N LEU A 430 -8.94 -3.22 -34.89
CA LEU A 430 -8.11 -3.81 -33.84
C LEU A 430 -8.74 -3.62 -32.44
N ALA A 431 -9.25 -2.42 -32.15
CA ALA A 431 -9.93 -2.14 -30.89
C ALA A 431 -11.22 -2.96 -30.74
N ALA A 432 -12.01 -3.08 -31.82
CA ALA A 432 -13.26 -3.84 -31.83
C ALA A 432 -13.01 -5.35 -31.58
N GLN A 433 -12.10 -5.95 -32.35
CA GLN A 433 -11.71 -7.36 -32.21
C GLN A 433 -11.15 -7.65 -30.82
N GLY A 434 -10.35 -6.74 -30.26
CA GLY A 434 -9.82 -6.87 -28.90
C GLY A 434 -10.92 -6.91 -27.83
N ILE A 435 -11.94 -6.06 -27.95
CA ILE A 435 -13.09 -6.05 -27.02
C ILE A 435 -13.96 -7.29 -27.18
N GLU A 436 -14.15 -7.78 -28.41
CA GLU A 436 -14.84 -9.04 -28.68
C GLU A 436 -14.09 -10.22 -28.06
N ALA A 437 -12.78 -10.32 -28.29
CA ALA A 437 -11.93 -11.36 -27.71
C ALA A 437 -11.94 -11.35 -26.17
N LEU A 438 -11.98 -10.17 -25.54
CA LEU A 438 -12.13 -10.06 -24.08
C LEU A 438 -13.49 -10.58 -23.60
N ASN A 439 -14.58 -10.26 -24.31
CA ASN A 439 -15.91 -10.78 -23.97
C ASN A 439 -16.04 -12.29 -24.21
N GLU A 440 -15.35 -12.84 -25.21
CA GLU A 440 -15.28 -14.29 -25.44
C GLU A 440 -14.46 -15.00 -24.36
N LYS A 441 -13.35 -14.39 -23.92
CA LYS A 441 -12.49 -14.90 -22.85
C LYS A 441 -13.18 -14.88 -21.49
N TYR A 442 -14.05 -13.89 -21.25
CA TYR A 442 -14.76 -13.69 -19.98
C TYR A 442 -16.28 -13.68 -20.18
N PRO A 443 -16.91 -14.84 -20.41
CA PRO A 443 -18.36 -14.92 -20.57
C PRO A 443 -19.06 -14.66 -19.22
N GLU A 444 -19.83 -13.58 -19.13
CA GLU A 444 -20.68 -13.31 -17.96
C GLU A 444 -22.09 -13.91 -18.15
N ALA A 445 -22.67 -14.39 -17.06
CA ALA A 445 -24.01 -14.99 -17.06
C ALA A 445 -25.14 -14.01 -17.43
N ARG A 446 -24.88 -12.69 -17.46
CA ARG A 446 -25.91 -11.64 -17.60
C ARG A 446 -25.60 -10.53 -18.62
N GLY A 447 -24.52 -10.59 -19.39
CA GLY A 447 -24.20 -9.55 -20.38
C GLY A 447 -22.76 -9.59 -20.90
N ALA A 448 -22.39 -8.58 -21.70
CA ALA A 448 -20.99 -8.31 -22.03
C ALA A 448 -20.33 -7.53 -20.89
N ALA A 449 -19.10 -7.87 -20.53
CA ALA A 449 -18.32 -7.17 -19.50
C ALA A 449 -17.58 -5.95 -20.09
N PHE A 450 -17.21 -6.03 -21.37
CA PHE A 450 -16.40 -5.05 -22.07
C PHE A 450 -17.17 -4.38 -23.22
N PHE A 451 -16.97 -3.07 -23.38
CA PHE A 451 -17.62 -2.25 -24.39
C PHE A 451 -16.63 -1.33 -25.11
N LEU A 452 -16.92 -1.04 -26.38
CA LEU A 452 -16.26 0.01 -27.15
C LEU A 452 -17.30 1.04 -27.58
N PHE A 453 -17.02 2.31 -27.32
CA PHE A 453 -17.81 3.43 -27.80
C PHE A 453 -16.90 4.34 -28.61
N HIS A 454 -16.94 4.22 -29.93
CA HIS A 454 -16.12 5.03 -30.82
C HIS A 454 -16.94 6.14 -31.47
N ARG A 455 -16.42 7.38 -31.39
CA ARG A 455 -17.08 8.57 -31.93
C ARG A 455 -16.42 9.05 -33.22
N PRO A 456 -17.20 9.50 -34.21
CA PRO A 456 -16.64 10.07 -35.43
C PRO A 456 -16.02 11.44 -35.17
N ARG A 457 -15.09 11.87 -36.06
CA ARG A 457 -14.67 13.28 -36.11
C ARG A 457 -15.85 14.12 -36.63
N ARG A 458 -16.06 15.31 -36.06
CA ARG A 458 -17.02 16.30 -36.58
C ARG A 458 -16.27 17.57 -37.01
N TRP A 459 -16.77 18.22 -38.05
CA TRP A 459 -16.20 19.47 -38.53
C TRP A 459 -16.36 20.57 -37.47
N ASN A 460 -15.24 21.12 -37.02
CA ASN A 460 -15.22 22.28 -36.14
C ASN A 460 -15.04 23.56 -36.98
N SER A 461 -16.11 24.33 -37.16
CA SER A 461 -16.09 25.56 -37.95
C SER A 461 -15.21 26.67 -37.37
N HIS A 462 -14.97 26.66 -36.05
CA HIS A 462 -14.14 27.65 -35.38
C HIS A 462 -12.64 27.41 -35.62
N ASP A 463 -12.23 26.14 -35.56
CA ASP A 463 -10.82 25.75 -35.64
C ASP A 463 -10.41 25.26 -37.03
N GLY A 464 -11.39 24.99 -37.91
CA GLY A 464 -11.16 24.55 -39.29
C GLY A 464 -10.56 23.15 -39.36
N VAL A 465 -10.93 22.27 -38.43
CA VAL A 465 -10.38 20.92 -38.27
C VAL A 465 -11.48 19.91 -37.98
N TRP A 466 -11.28 18.66 -38.40
CA TRP A 466 -12.11 17.54 -38.00
C TRP A 466 -11.59 16.98 -36.68
N MET A 467 -12.42 16.97 -35.64
CA MET A 467 -12.03 16.53 -34.30
C MET A 467 -13.21 15.89 -33.56
N GLY A 468 -12.93 15.12 -32.51
CA GLY A 468 -13.99 14.61 -31.63
C GLY A 468 -14.78 15.76 -30.98
N TYR A 469 -16.12 15.66 -31.01
CA TYR A 469 -16.99 16.67 -30.42
C TYR A 469 -16.62 16.92 -28.95
N GLU A 470 -16.32 18.16 -28.60
CA GLU A 470 -16.04 18.63 -27.23
C GLU A 470 -14.95 17.86 -26.46
N ARG A 471 -14.07 17.14 -27.18
CA ARG A 471 -13.00 16.29 -26.61
C ARG A 471 -13.52 15.45 -25.42
N LYS A 472 -12.82 15.43 -24.27
CA LYS A 472 -13.15 14.63 -23.08
C LYS A 472 -14.53 14.95 -22.47
N ARG A 473 -14.95 16.22 -22.47
CA ARG A 473 -16.29 16.62 -22.00
C ARG A 473 -17.39 16.02 -22.88
N GLY A 474 -17.23 16.16 -24.19
CA GLY A 474 -18.19 15.62 -25.16
C GLY A 474 -18.29 14.10 -25.09
N LYS A 475 -17.16 13.41 -24.84
CA LYS A 475 -17.14 11.96 -24.65
C LYS A 475 -18.14 11.54 -23.57
N LEU A 476 -18.00 12.11 -22.37
CA LEU A 476 -18.85 11.74 -21.24
C LEU A 476 -20.30 12.17 -21.47
N GLY A 477 -20.55 13.35 -22.04
CA GLY A 477 -21.91 13.80 -22.35
C GLY A 477 -22.64 12.94 -23.39
N GLU A 478 -21.98 12.53 -24.47
CA GLU A 478 -22.59 11.64 -25.47
C GLU A 478 -22.77 10.21 -24.94
N LEU A 479 -21.87 9.74 -24.07
CA LEU A 479 -22.05 8.49 -23.34
C LEU A 479 -23.27 8.55 -22.40
N ASN A 480 -23.40 9.60 -21.59
CA ASN A 480 -24.52 9.73 -20.66
C ASN A 480 -25.85 9.78 -21.41
N ALA A 481 -25.90 10.48 -22.54
CA ALA A 481 -27.06 10.48 -23.43
C ALA A 481 -27.37 9.07 -23.94
N LEU A 482 -26.37 8.30 -24.39
CA LEU A 482 -26.56 6.89 -24.77
C LEU A 482 -27.10 6.03 -23.61
N LEU A 483 -26.59 6.22 -22.39
CA LEU A 483 -27.01 5.47 -21.21
C LEU A 483 -28.44 5.80 -20.73
N ARG A 484 -29.04 6.89 -21.22
CA ARG A 484 -30.41 7.31 -20.85
C ARG A 484 -31.40 7.18 -22.00
N ASP A 485 -31.01 7.64 -23.19
CA ASP A 485 -31.87 7.66 -24.38
C ASP A 485 -31.78 6.34 -25.18
N GLY A 486 -30.72 5.55 -24.96
CA GLY A 486 -30.49 4.27 -25.65
C GLY A 486 -30.09 4.39 -27.12
N SER A 487 -30.01 5.60 -27.68
CA SER A 487 -29.67 5.83 -29.09
C SER A 487 -28.15 5.81 -29.32
N PRO A 488 -27.64 4.90 -30.19
CA PRO A 488 -26.24 4.85 -30.57
C PRO A 488 -25.87 5.86 -31.68
N ASP A 489 -26.80 6.71 -32.14
CA ASP A 489 -26.64 7.52 -33.35
C ASP A 489 -25.46 8.52 -33.29
N ARG A 490 -24.96 8.81 -32.09
CA ARG A 490 -23.79 9.69 -31.88
C ARG A 490 -22.45 8.97 -32.01
N PHE A 491 -22.46 7.64 -32.10
CA PHE A 491 -21.28 6.78 -32.18
C PHE A 491 -21.17 6.14 -33.56
N ALA A 492 -19.95 6.12 -34.11
CA ALA A 492 -19.68 5.47 -35.39
C ALA A 492 -19.59 3.94 -35.23
N LEU A 493 -19.11 3.48 -34.08
CA LEU A 493 -19.08 2.05 -33.74
C LEU A 493 -19.37 1.85 -32.25
N VAL A 494 -20.24 0.90 -31.97
CA VAL A 494 -20.54 0.41 -30.61
C VAL A 494 -20.34 -1.10 -30.59
N VAL A 495 -19.46 -1.58 -29.72
CA VAL A 495 -19.22 -3.02 -29.51
C VAL A 495 -19.71 -3.40 -28.12
N GLY A 496 -20.44 -4.52 -28.03
CA GLY A 496 -21.04 -5.04 -26.79
C GLY A 496 -22.57 -4.91 -26.75
N ARG A 497 -23.22 -5.69 -25.88
CA ARG A 497 -24.70 -5.72 -25.77
C ARG A 497 -25.22 -4.66 -24.80
N LEU A 498 -25.83 -3.59 -25.32
CA LEU A 498 -26.29 -2.42 -24.55
C LEU A 498 -27.39 -2.70 -23.50
N GLY A 499 -28.10 -3.82 -23.58
CA GLY A 499 -29.21 -4.12 -22.65
C GLY A 499 -28.79 -4.12 -21.17
N ALA A 500 -27.53 -4.47 -20.86
CA ALA A 500 -27.00 -4.40 -19.50
C ALA A 500 -26.75 -2.94 -19.04
N LEU A 501 -26.58 -1.99 -19.95
CA LEU A 501 -26.20 -0.62 -19.62
C LEU A 501 -27.38 0.29 -19.28
N ALA A 502 -28.62 -0.08 -19.64
CA ALA A 502 -29.81 0.72 -19.40
C ALA A 502 -30.09 1.01 -17.92
N SER A 503 -29.63 0.14 -17.01
CA SER A 503 -29.80 0.32 -15.56
C SER A 503 -28.55 0.86 -14.86
N VAL A 504 -27.54 1.33 -15.62
CA VAL A 504 -26.34 1.94 -15.04
C VAL A 504 -26.74 3.25 -14.37
N LYS A 505 -26.36 3.37 -13.10
CA LYS A 505 -26.60 4.55 -12.27
C LYS A 505 -25.37 5.44 -12.15
N TYR A 506 -24.19 4.82 -12.03
CA TYR A 506 -22.93 5.54 -11.83
C TYR A 506 -21.95 5.28 -12.97
N VAL A 507 -21.09 6.27 -13.25
CA VAL A 507 -19.94 6.12 -14.13
C VAL A 507 -18.67 6.43 -13.37
N ILE A 508 -17.66 5.57 -13.50
CA ILE A 508 -16.30 5.83 -13.04
C ILE A 508 -15.47 6.24 -14.25
N THR A 509 -15.04 7.50 -14.32
CA THR A 509 -14.17 8.00 -15.39
C THR A 509 -12.71 7.96 -14.95
N LEU A 510 -11.85 7.38 -15.79
CA LEU A 510 -10.41 7.23 -15.55
C LEU A 510 -9.63 7.77 -16.76
N ASP A 511 -8.43 8.30 -16.54
CA ASP A 511 -7.52 8.55 -17.67
C ASP A 511 -6.79 7.26 -18.07
N THR A 512 -6.20 7.27 -19.27
CA THR A 512 -5.48 6.12 -19.83
C THR A 512 -4.35 5.60 -18.90
N ASP A 513 -3.67 6.52 -18.21
CA ASP A 513 -2.57 6.26 -17.27
C ASP A 513 -3.04 5.99 -15.83
N THR A 514 -4.34 6.03 -15.56
CA THR A 514 -4.89 5.85 -14.21
C THR A 514 -5.13 4.38 -13.94
N GLN A 515 -4.48 3.88 -12.89
CA GLN A 515 -4.67 2.51 -12.41
C GLN A 515 -5.81 2.48 -11.41
N LEU A 516 -6.66 1.46 -11.54
CA LEU A 516 -7.76 1.18 -10.64
C LEU A 516 -7.37 -0.04 -9.79
N PRO A 517 -6.96 0.17 -8.53
CA PRO A 517 -6.53 -0.94 -7.67
C PRO A 517 -7.66 -1.91 -7.39
N ARG A 518 -7.30 -3.05 -6.77
CA ARG A 518 -8.24 -4.11 -6.47
C ARG A 518 -9.36 -3.59 -5.56
N GLU A 519 -10.60 -3.89 -5.92
CA GLU A 519 -11.83 -3.58 -5.17
C GLU A 519 -12.17 -2.08 -5.03
N SER A 520 -11.31 -1.16 -5.48
CA SER A 520 -11.51 0.30 -5.35
C SER A 520 -12.79 0.79 -6.05
N ALA A 521 -13.19 0.21 -7.19
CA ALA A 521 -14.44 0.60 -7.85
C ALA A 521 -15.66 0.34 -6.97
N ARG A 522 -15.66 -0.79 -6.25
CA ARG A 522 -16.75 -1.16 -5.34
C ARG A 522 -16.82 -0.22 -4.15
N GLU A 523 -15.67 0.21 -3.63
CA GLU A 523 -15.59 1.21 -2.55
C GLU A 523 -16.10 2.59 -3.00
N LEU A 524 -15.73 3.05 -4.19
CA LEU A 524 -16.27 4.28 -4.78
C LEU A 524 -17.81 4.24 -4.87
N VAL A 525 -18.34 3.12 -5.38
CA VAL A 525 -19.78 2.90 -5.53
C VAL A 525 -20.49 2.83 -4.17
N SER A 526 -19.83 2.27 -3.15
CA SER A 526 -20.42 2.15 -1.82
C SER A 526 -20.51 3.49 -1.08
N VAL A 527 -19.54 4.39 -1.27
CA VAL A 527 -19.62 5.77 -0.77
C VAL A 527 -20.73 6.53 -1.49
N MET A 528 -20.76 6.50 -2.83
CA MET A 528 -21.77 7.23 -3.62
C MET A 528 -23.21 6.80 -3.30
N ALA A 529 -23.42 5.52 -2.99
CA ALA A 529 -24.75 4.98 -2.70
C ALA A 529 -25.30 5.36 -1.32
N HIS A 530 -24.46 5.85 -0.41
CA HIS A 530 -24.87 6.17 0.96
C HIS A 530 -25.90 7.32 0.99
N PRO A 531 -26.98 7.26 1.81
CA PRO A 531 -28.03 8.28 1.82
C PRO A 531 -27.55 9.71 2.01
N LEU A 532 -26.58 9.93 2.91
CA LEU A 532 -26.02 11.27 3.17
C LEU A 532 -25.21 11.84 2.01
N ASN A 533 -24.72 10.99 1.10
CA ASN A 533 -23.94 11.42 -0.05
C ASN A 533 -24.81 11.63 -1.30
N ARG A 534 -26.11 11.32 -1.25
CA ARG A 534 -27.00 11.46 -2.42
C ARG A 534 -27.16 12.93 -2.80
N PRO A 535 -26.97 13.28 -4.08
CA PRO A 535 -27.04 14.67 -4.51
C PRO A 535 -28.47 15.22 -4.40
N TRP A 536 -28.59 16.43 -3.85
CA TRP A 536 -29.84 17.21 -3.85
C TRP A 536 -29.62 18.53 -4.56
N HIS A 537 -30.51 18.85 -5.50
CA HIS A 537 -30.42 20.02 -6.35
C HIS A 537 -31.27 21.17 -5.78
N ASP A 538 -30.70 22.37 -5.79
CA ASP A 538 -31.46 23.58 -5.58
C ASP A 538 -32.47 23.75 -6.74
N PRO A 539 -33.78 23.92 -6.48
CA PRO A 539 -34.79 23.96 -7.54
C PRO A 539 -34.64 25.16 -8.49
N VAL A 540 -34.01 26.25 -8.06
CA VAL A 540 -33.84 27.48 -8.83
C VAL A 540 -32.52 27.45 -9.63
N THR A 541 -31.41 27.16 -8.96
CA THR A 541 -30.08 27.19 -9.60
C THR A 541 -29.74 25.86 -10.28
N GLN A 542 -30.42 24.78 -9.88
CA GLN A 542 -30.26 23.40 -10.38
C GLN A 542 -28.84 22.84 -10.17
N VAL A 543 -28.07 23.48 -9.29
CA VAL A 543 -26.76 23.04 -8.78
C VAL A 543 -27.00 22.12 -7.58
N VAL A 544 -26.12 21.14 -7.38
CA VAL A 544 -26.16 20.28 -6.20
C VAL A 544 -25.70 21.09 -4.98
N CYS A 545 -26.54 21.23 -3.95
CA CYS A 545 -26.19 21.95 -2.72
C CYS A 545 -26.06 21.06 -1.48
N GLU A 546 -26.62 19.85 -1.49
CA GLU A 546 -26.40 18.81 -0.48
C GLU A 546 -26.03 17.48 -1.13
N GLY A 547 -25.35 16.60 -0.38
CA GLY A 547 -24.71 15.41 -0.95
C GLY A 547 -23.73 15.72 -2.09
N TYR A 548 -23.45 14.73 -2.94
CA TYR A 548 -22.42 14.84 -3.96
C TYR A 548 -22.89 14.24 -5.29
N GLY A 549 -22.77 15.00 -6.38
CA GLY A 549 -22.97 14.49 -7.73
C GLY A 549 -21.72 13.84 -8.31
N ILE A 550 -20.54 14.19 -7.77
CA ILE A 550 -19.23 13.66 -8.16
C ILE A 550 -18.43 13.36 -6.90
N LEU A 551 -17.76 12.20 -6.86
CA LEU A 551 -16.77 11.87 -5.84
C LEU A 551 -15.40 11.61 -6.48
N GLN A 552 -14.43 12.39 -6.03
CA GLN A 552 -13.02 12.33 -6.41
C GLN A 552 -12.27 11.44 -5.42
N PRO A 553 -11.65 10.33 -5.83
CA PRO A 553 -10.72 9.59 -4.98
C PRO A 553 -9.38 10.32 -4.82
N ARG A 554 -8.63 9.91 -3.80
CA ARG A 554 -7.24 10.30 -3.61
C ARG A 554 -6.39 9.79 -4.79
N MET A 555 -5.55 10.67 -5.34
CA MET A 555 -4.56 10.29 -6.34
C MET A 555 -3.19 10.11 -5.68
N THR A 556 -2.56 8.97 -5.94
CA THR A 556 -1.23 8.63 -5.43
C THR A 556 -0.30 8.29 -6.60
N THR A 557 1.00 8.58 -6.48
CA THR A 557 1.97 8.28 -7.53
C THR A 557 2.39 6.81 -7.49
N THR A 558 2.55 6.18 -8.66
CA THR A 558 3.06 4.80 -8.74
C THR A 558 4.54 4.71 -8.29
N LEU A 559 4.89 3.59 -7.63
CA LEU A 559 6.26 3.27 -7.19
C LEU A 559 7.29 3.27 -8.35
N PRO A 560 7.03 2.61 -9.49
CA PRO A 560 7.95 2.66 -10.63
C PRO A 560 8.06 4.06 -11.26
N GLY A 561 7.00 4.86 -11.22
CA GLY A 561 6.97 6.21 -11.80
C GLY A 561 7.97 7.17 -11.16
N ILE A 562 8.18 7.05 -9.84
CA ILE A 562 9.06 7.93 -9.05
C ILE A 562 10.54 7.68 -9.35
N ASN A 563 10.92 6.44 -9.65
CA ASN A 563 12.32 6.08 -9.95
C ASN A 563 12.71 6.28 -11.42
N ARG A 564 11.87 6.94 -12.23
CA ARG A 564 12.20 7.23 -13.63
C ARG A 564 13.24 8.35 -13.78
N SER A 565 13.23 9.37 -12.92
CA SER A 565 14.19 10.49 -12.98
C SER A 565 14.34 11.19 -11.62
N ARG A 566 15.36 12.04 -11.45
CA ARG A 566 15.49 12.87 -10.23
C ARG A 566 14.33 13.87 -10.11
N TYR A 567 13.82 14.35 -11.23
CA TYR A 567 12.63 15.21 -11.27
C TYR A 567 11.42 14.48 -10.68
N ALA A 568 11.17 13.24 -11.10
CA ALA A 568 10.09 12.42 -10.53
C ALA A 568 10.30 12.11 -9.03
N GLN A 569 11.54 11.93 -8.56
CA GLN A 569 11.84 11.74 -7.14
C GLN A 569 11.53 12.97 -6.28
N VAL A 570 11.79 14.16 -6.82
CA VAL A 570 11.56 15.41 -6.09
C VAL A 570 10.08 15.79 -6.07
N TRP A 571 9.34 15.65 -7.18
CA TRP A 571 7.93 16.06 -7.27
C TRP A 571 6.89 14.94 -7.10
N GLY A 572 7.26 13.68 -7.32
CA GLY A 572 6.33 12.54 -7.34
C GLY A 572 5.75 12.11 -5.98
N GLY A 573 5.94 12.89 -4.92
CA GLY A 573 5.46 12.55 -3.57
C GLY A 573 6.20 11.38 -2.93
N GLU A 574 5.74 10.90 -1.77
CA GLU A 574 6.25 9.66 -1.18
C GLU A 574 5.60 8.44 -1.83
N PRO A 575 6.39 7.49 -2.38
CA PRO A 575 5.86 6.23 -2.90
C PRO A 575 5.38 5.33 -1.75
N GLY A 576 4.22 4.69 -1.94
CA GLY A 576 3.79 3.56 -1.12
C GLY A 576 2.38 3.69 -0.58
N VAL A 577 1.93 2.61 0.06
CA VAL A 577 0.70 2.58 0.86
C VAL A 577 1.11 3.03 2.26
N ASP A 578 0.58 4.14 2.76
CA ASP A 578 0.60 4.37 4.21
C ASP A 578 -0.42 3.41 4.82
N PRO A 579 0.01 2.31 5.48
CA PRO A 579 -0.93 1.33 6.02
C PRO A 579 -1.68 1.87 7.25
N TYR A 580 -1.22 3.00 7.81
CA TYR A 580 -1.59 3.49 9.14
C TYR A 580 -2.38 4.81 9.09
N THR A 581 -2.13 5.70 8.13
CA THR A 581 -2.98 6.87 7.88
C THR A 581 -3.90 6.61 6.67
N ARG A 582 -5.11 6.12 6.96
CA ARG A 582 -6.11 5.85 5.90
C ARG A 582 -6.69 7.12 5.30
N ALA A 583 -6.56 8.29 5.92
CA ALA A 583 -7.20 9.53 5.48
C ALA A 583 -6.20 10.68 5.41
N VAL A 584 -6.11 11.34 4.26
CA VAL A 584 -5.37 12.60 4.10
C VAL A 584 -6.31 13.78 4.29
N SER A 585 -5.85 14.81 5.00
CA SER A 585 -6.59 16.06 5.18
C SER A 585 -6.60 16.88 3.90
N ASP A 586 -7.79 17.35 3.50
CA ASP A 586 -7.97 18.34 2.44
C ASP A 586 -8.78 19.50 3.02
N VAL A 587 -8.21 20.70 3.00
CA VAL A 587 -8.83 21.88 3.64
C VAL A 587 -10.24 22.15 3.12
N TYR A 588 -10.50 21.92 1.83
CA TYR A 588 -11.81 22.20 1.26
C TYR A 588 -12.86 21.15 1.66
N GLN A 589 -12.48 19.88 1.64
CA GLN A 589 -13.35 18.79 2.11
C GLN A 589 -13.58 18.85 3.62
N ASP A 590 -12.52 19.05 4.40
CA ASP A 590 -12.57 18.98 5.85
C ASP A 590 -13.27 20.19 6.46
N ALA A 591 -13.00 21.40 5.94
CA ALA A 591 -13.56 22.64 6.50
C ALA A 591 -14.94 23.01 5.91
N PHE A 592 -15.23 22.61 4.67
CA PHE A 592 -16.45 23.04 3.96
C PHE A 592 -17.28 21.89 3.37
N GLY A 593 -16.82 20.64 3.47
CA GLY A 593 -17.52 19.49 2.92
C GLY A 593 -17.55 19.47 1.38
N GLU A 594 -16.63 20.12 0.67
CA GLU A 594 -16.59 20.17 -0.80
C GLU A 594 -15.16 20.05 -1.35
N GLY A 595 -14.83 18.93 -1.99
CA GLY A 595 -13.55 18.70 -2.66
C GLY A 595 -13.41 19.41 -4.02
N SER A 596 -12.33 19.09 -4.76
CA SER A 596 -12.11 19.57 -6.13
C SER A 596 -12.07 18.40 -7.11
N PHE A 597 -12.88 18.44 -8.17
CA PHE A 597 -12.85 17.42 -9.21
C PHE A 597 -11.69 17.68 -10.19
N ILE A 598 -10.91 16.65 -10.46
CA ILE A 598 -9.74 16.71 -11.37
C ILE A 598 -9.91 15.78 -12.59
N GLY A 599 -11.16 15.44 -12.93
CA GLY A 599 -11.50 14.69 -14.14
C GLY A 599 -11.44 13.17 -14.00
N LYS A 600 -11.31 12.65 -12.77
CA LYS A 600 -11.21 11.23 -12.44
C LYS A 600 -12.04 10.90 -11.21
N GLY A 601 -12.80 9.82 -11.23
CA GLY A 601 -13.64 9.44 -10.09
C GLY A 601 -15.00 8.94 -10.51
N ILE A 602 -15.93 8.90 -9.57
CA ILE A 602 -17.29 8.38 -9.77
C ILE A 602 -18.31 9.51 -9.78
N TYR A 603 -19.32 9.44 -10.65
CA TYR A 603 -20.43 10.38 -10.65
C TYR A 603 -21.78 9.69 -10.87
N ASP A 604 -22.84 10.32 -10.39
CA ASP A 604 -24.23 9.93 -10.63
C ASP A 604 -24.69 10.56 -11.94
N ILE A 605 -25.08 9.73 -12.91
CA ILE A 605 -25.38 10.17 -14.27
C ILE A 605 -26.50 11.21 -14.26
N ASP A 606 -27.56 10.99 -13.48
CA ASP A 606 -28.73 11.87 -13.48
C ASP A 606 -28.41 13.20 -12.81
N ALA A 607 -27.65 13.17 -11.70
CA ALA A 607 -27.20 14.39 -11.04
C ALA A 607 -26.20 15.18 -11.91
N PHE A 608 -25.31 14.48 -12.60
CA PHE A 608 -24.34 15.09 -13.51
C PHE A 608 -25.04 15.76 -14.69
N GLU A 609 -25.96 15.06 -15.37
CA GLU A 609 -26.71 15.61 -16.50
C GLU A 609 -27.62 16.79 -16.08
N ARG A 610 -28.36 16.68 -14.98
CA ARG A 610 -29.19 17.80 -14.48
C ARG A 610 -28.36 19.05 -14.16
N SER A 611 -27.14 18.84 -13.65
CA SER A 611 -26.24 19.94 -13.26
C SER A 611 -25.50 20.58 -14.42
N LEU A 612 -25.30 19.89 -15.55
CA LEU A 612 -24.35 20.30 -16.59
C LEU A 612 -24.93 20.37 -18.00
N SER A 613 -25.96 19.56 -18.30
CA SER A 613 -26.53 19.45 -19.64
C SER A 613 -27.05 20.81 -20.12
N GLY A 614 -26.62 21.21 -21.31
CA GLY A 614 -27.00 22.50 -21.92
C GLY A 614 -26.61 23.74 -21.11
N ARG A 615 -25.62 23.71 -20.20
CA ARG A 615 -25.23 24.90 -19.41
C ARG A 615 -24.06 25.68 -19.96
N PHE A 616 -23.14 24.98 -20.59
CA PHE A 616 -21.88 25.55 -20.99
C PHE A 616 -21.86 25.87 -22.48
N PRO A 617 -21.18 26.94 -22.90
CA PRO A 617 -20.95 27.21 -24.31
C PRO A 617 -20.07 26.12 -24.94
N GLU A 618 -20.34 25.84 -26.21
CA GLU A 618 -19.52 24.95 -27.02
C GLU A 618 -18.18 25.62 -27.38
N ASN A 619 -17.16 24.79 -27.65
CA ASN A 619 -15.83 25.14 -28.14
C ASN A 619 -15.06 26.16 -27.29
N ARG A 620 -15.32 26.19 -25.97
CA ARG A 620 -14.77 27.23 -25.09
C ARG A 620 -13.98 26.73 -23.88
N ILE A 621 -14.40 25.63 -23.25
CA ILE A 621 -13.90 25.23 -21.94
C ILE A 621 -12.89 24.08 -22.08
N LEU A 622 -11.61 24.39 -21.92
CA LEU A 622 -10.50 23.43 -21.99
C LEU A 622 -10.39 22.62 -20.69
N SER A 623 -10.42 23.29 -19.53
CA SER A 623 -10.43 22.67 -18.20
C SER A 623 -11.86 22.64 -17.64
N HIS A 624 -12.60 21.58 -17.95
CA HIS A 624 -14.00 21.41 -17.54
C HIS A 624 -14.12 20.86 -16.12
N ASP A 625 -13.16 20.03 -15.69
CA ASP A 625 -13.19 19.27 -14.44
C ASP A 625 -13.56 20.12 -13.21
N LEU A 626 -12.87 21.22 -12.95
CA LEU A 626 -13.15 22.08 -11.79
C LEU A 626 -14.58 22.65 -11.85
N LEU A 627 -15.01 23.11 -13.02
CA LEU A 627 -16.31 23.75 -13.20
C LEU A 627 -17.45 22.73 -13.06
N GLU A 628 -17.27 21.52 -13.59
CA GLU A 628 -18.21 20.41 -13.41
C GLU A 628 -18.34 20.05 -11.93
N GLY A 629 -17.22 19.97 -11.20
CA GLY A 629 -17.21 19.77 -9.76
C GLY A 629 -17.90 20.89 -8.96
N CYS A 630 -17.83 22.14 -9.42
CA CYS A 630 -18.54 23.26 -8.79
C CYS A 630 -20.07 23.23 -9.02
N HIS A 631 -20.53 22.66 -10.13
CA HIS A 631 -21.96 22.56 -10.46
C HIS A 631 -22.61 21.30 -9.87
N ALA A 632 -21.91 20.16 -9.94
CA ALA A 632 -22.40 18.88 -9.44
C ALA A 632 -22.00 18.63 -7.97
N ARG A 633 -21.28 19.56 -7.33
CA ARG A 633 -20.70 19.44 -5.98
C ARG A 633 -19.81 18.21 -5.82
N ALA A 634 -18.51 18.42 -5.98
CA ALA A 634 -17.51 17.37 -5.80
C ALA A 634 -17.23 17.11 -4.31
N GLY A 635 -17.19 15.83 -3.92
CA GLY A 635 -16.66 15.37 -2.64
C GLY A 635 -15.33 14.64 -2.81
N LEU A 636 -14.45 14.70 -1.82
CA LEU A 636 -13.19 13.94 -1.79
C LEU A 636 -13.36 12.67 -0.96
N ILE A 637 -13.00 11.52 -1.54
CA ILE A 637 -12.84 10.24 -0.83
C ILE A 637 -11.37 10.10 -0.49
N SER A 638 -10.99 10.48 0.73
CA SER A 638 -9.59 10.56 1.16
C SER A 638 -8.92 9.21 1.47
N ASP A 639 -9.71 8.14 1.53
CA ASP A 639 -9.29 6.79 1.94
C ASP A 639 -9.45 5.71 0.85
N VAL A 640 -9.80 6.12 -0.38
CA VAL A 640 -9.77 5.27 -1.57
C VAL A 640 -8.76 5.85 -2.54
N GLU A 641 -7.74 5.08 -2.89
CA GLU A 641 -6.63 5.53 -3.73
C GLU A 641 -6.76 5.05 -5.17
N LEU A 642 -6.44 5.93 -6.12
CA LEU A 642 -6.11 5.58 -7.50
C LEU A 642 -4.66 5.96 -7.77
N TYR A 643 -3.97 5.20 -8.62
CA TYR A 643 -2.58 5.48 -8.96
C TYR A 643 -2.43 6.14 -10.33
N GLU A 644 -1.55 7.14 -10.41
CA GLU A 644 -1.17 7.82 -11.66
C GLU A 644 0.35 7.96 -11.72
N ASP A 645 0.91 8.00 -12.93
CA ASP A 645 2.31 8.33 -13.12
C ASP A 645 2.53 9.86 -13.04
N TYR A 646 3.47 10.31 -12.21
CA TYR A 646 3.92 11.70 -12.25
C TYR A 646 4.84 11.93 -13.48
N PRO A 647 4.78 13.10 -14.14
CA PRO A 647 5.68 13.40 -15.27
C PRO A 647 7.15 13.15 -14.93
N ALA A 648 7.81 12.26 -15.68
CA ALA A 648 9.22 11.94 -15.46
C ALA A 648 10.17 13.07 -15.89
N ARG A 649 9.70 14.09 -16.61
CA ARG A 649 10.54 15.13 -17.21
C ARG A 649 9.95 16.51 -16.97
N PHE A 650 10.81 17.50 -16.78
CA PHE A 650 10.40 18.88 -16.50
C PHE A 650 9.51 19.47 -17.60
N MET A 651 9.87 19.32 -18.87
CA MET A 651 9.07 19.89 -19.97
C MET A 651 7.68 19.26 -20.11
N ALA A 652 7.55 17.97 -19.80
CA ALA A 652 6.25 17.29 -19.79
C ALA A 652 5.32 17.85 -18.70
N ASP A 653 5.87 18.21 -17.54
CA ASP A 653 5.13 18.92 -16.48
C ASP A 653 4.78 20.36 -16.90
N VAL A 654 5.71 21.09 -17.53
CA VAL A 654 5.45 22.44 -18.05
C VAL A 654 4.29 22.44 -19.05
N ASP A 655 4.25 21.50 -19.99
CA ASP A 655 3.15 21.39 -20.95
C ASP A 655 1.80 21.09 -20.28
N ARG A 656 1.81 20.26 -19.21
CA ARG A 656 0.63 19.98 -18.38
C ARG A 656 0.15 21.24 -17.65
N ARG A 657 1.05 21.98 -16.97
CA ARG A 657 0.72 23.23 -16.26
C ARG A 657 0.29 24.35 -17.20
N TYR A 658 0.95 24.49 -18.35
CA TYR A 658 0.60 25.47 -19.38
C TYR A 658 -0.84 25.28 -19.85
N ARG A 659 -1.26 24.02 -20.10
CA ARG A 659 -2.65 23.68 -20.42
C ARG A 659 -3.62 24.06 -19.30
N TRP A 660 -3.28 23.76 -18.05
CA TRP A 660 -4.12 24.11 -16.90
C TRP A 660 -4.32 25.61 -16.75
N ILE A 661 -3.25 26.40 -16.84
CA ILE A 661 -3.33 27.87 -16.78
C ILE A 661 -4.25 28.42 -17.89
N ARG A 662 -4.12 27.91 -19.13
CA ARG A 662 -5.04 28.32 -20.22
C ARG A 662 -6.50 28.00 -19.87
N GLY A 663 -6.77 26.80 -19.37
CA GLY A 663 -8.12 26.41 -18.98
C GLY A 663 -8.67 27.24 -17.81
N ASP A 664 -7.87 27.51 -16.77
CA ASP A 664 -8.28 28.34 -15.63
C ASP A 664 -8.68 29.76 -16.08
N TRP A 665 -7.90 30.37 -16.97
CA TRP A 665 -8.21 31.72 -17.49
C TRP A 665 -9.43 31.75 -18.41
N GLN A 666 -9.85 30.63 -18.99
CA GLN A 666 -11.16 30.52 -19.67
C GLN A 666 -12.33 30.58 -18.70
N LEU A 667 -12.12 30.16 -17.45
CA LEU A 667 -13.12 30.18 -16.38
C LEU A 667 -13.22 31.55 -15.68
N ALA A 668 -12.35 32.53 -15.98
CA ALA A 668 -12.35 33.82 -15.29
C ALA A 668 -13.71 34.55 -15.31
N ARG A 669 -14.55 34.34 -16.34
CA ARG A 669 -15.90 34.93 -16.39
C ARG A 669 -16.86 34.36 -15.34
N TRP A 670 -16.61 33.17 -14.79
CA TRP A 670 -17.39 32.55 -13.71
C TRP A 670 -17.11 33.18 -12.33
N LEU A 671 -16.24 34.18 -12.25
CA LEU A 671 -16.13 35.04 -11.07
C LEU A 671 -17.14 36.19 -11.06
N LEU A 672 -17.74 36.52 -12.21
CA LEU A 672 -18.67 37.64 -12.35
C LEU A 672 -20.11 37.24 -11.97
N PRO A 673 -21.00 38.19 -11.64
CA PRO A 673 -22.39 37.90 -11.30
C PRO A 673 -23.23 37.28 -12.43
N SER A 674 -22.79 37.40 -13.68
CA SER A 674 -23.45 36.83 -14.85
C SER A 674 -22.47 36.08 -15.73
N VAL A 675 -22.78 34.81 -15.99
CA VAL A 675 -21.95 33.82 -16.69
C VAL A 675 -22.50 33.47 -18.07
N PRO A 676 -21.66 33.01 -19.01
CA PRO A 676 -22.13 32.49 -20.29
C PRO A 676 -23.08 31.29 -20.10
N ALA A 677 -24.18 31.25 -20.84
CA ALA A 677 -25.06 30.08 -20.94
C ALA A 677 -24.74 29.29 -22.22
N SER A 678 -25.41 28.17 -22.46
CA SER A 678 -25.43 27.56 -23.80
C SER A 678 -26.09 28.51 -24.80
N GLY A 679 -25.57 28.55 -26.03
CA GLY A 679 -26.00 29.51 -27.05
C GLY A 679 -25.50 30.95 -26.80
N ALA A 680 -26.21 31.94 -27.36
CA ALA A 680 -25.80 33.36 -27.32
C ALA A 680 -26.20 34.11 -26.03
N GLY A 681 -26.76 33.40 -25.03
CA GLY A 681 -27.35 33.99 -23.82
C GLY A 681 -26.38 34.14 -22.63
N ARG A 682 -26.85 34.85 -21.60
CA ARG A 682 -26.20 34.97 -20.29
C ARG A 682 -27.16 34.54 -19.20
N GLN A 683 -26.63 33.91 -18.15
CA GLN A 683 -27.39 33.54 -16.96
C GLN A 683 -26.79 34.17 -15.71
N LYS A 684 -27.56 34.23 -14.62
CA LYS A 684 -27.00 34.59 -13.29
C LYS A 684 -26.03 33.50 -12.87
N ASN A 685 -24.95 33.89 -12.19
CA ASN A 685 -23.95 32.95 -11.73
C ASN A 685 -24.54 32.02 -10.67
N PRO A 686 -24.63 30.69 -10.92
CA PRO A 686 -25.20 29.75 -9.97
C PRO A 686 -24.16 29.23 -8.96
N LEU A 687 -22.90 29.60 -9.11
CA LEU A 687 -21.80 29.08 -8.28
C LEU A 687 -21.82 29.65 -6.86
N SER A 688 -21.47 28.79 -5.90
CA SER A 688 -21.30 29.19 -4.50
C SER A 688 -20.11 30.15 -4.32
N ALA A 689 -20.06 30.84 -3.18
CA ALA A 689 -18.93 31.69 -2.83
C ALA A 689 -17.61 30.89 -2.73
N LEU A 690 -17.67 29.64 -2.25
CA LEU A 690 -16.51 28.75 -2.18
C LEU A 690 -16.02 28.34 -3.57
N SER A 691 -16.94 27.95 -4.48
CA SER A 691 -16.59 27.60 -5.85
C SER A 691 -15.95 28.79 -6.60
N ARG A 692 -16.44 30.01 -6.37
CA ARG A 692 -15.81 31.23 -6.91
C ARG A 692 -14.43 31.49 -6.31
N TRP A 693 -14.24 31.22 -5.02
CA TRP A 693 -12.92 31.29 -4.38
C TRP A 693 -11.93 30.30 -5.00
N LYS A 694 -12.33 29.04 -5.26
CA LYS A 694 -11.49 28.03 -5.92
C LYS A 694 -11.01 28.51 -7.30
N ILE A 695 -11.91 29.08 -8.11
CA ILE A 695 -11.56 29.66 -9.42
C ILE A 695 -10.60 30.85 -9.26
N PHE A 696 -10.87 31.76 -8.31
CA PHE A 696 -10.01 32.92 -8.07
C PHE A 696 -8.60 32.50 -7.62
N ASP A 697 -8.49 31.52 -6.73
CA ASP A 697 -7.20 31.03 -6.23
C ASP A 697 -6.35 30.39 -7.35
N ASN A 698 -6.97 29.67 -8.29
CA ASN A 698 -6.28 29.18 -9.49
C ASN A 698 -5.68 30.32 -10.33
N LEU A 699 -6.47 31.36 -10.61
CA LEU A 699 -6.00 32.53 -11.36
C LEU A 699 -4.87 33.25 -10.63
N ARG A 700 -5.03 33.49 -9.31
CA ARG A 700 -4.02 34.11 -8.45
C ARG A 700 -2.69 33.34 -8.50
N ARG A 701 -2.74 32.02 -8.32
CA ARG A 701 -1.57 31.13 -8.34
C ARG A 701 -0.81 31.19 -9.66
N SER A 702 -1.50 31.32 -10.80
CA SER A 702 -0.85 31.46 -12.11
C SER A 702 -0.08 32.79 -12.28
N LEU A 703 -0.41 33.83 -11.50
CA LEU A 703 0.27 35.13 -11.51
C LEU A 703 1.44 35.21 -10.51
N THR A 704 1.54 34.26 -9.58
CA THR A 704 2.58 34.24 -8.54
C THR A 704 4.01 34.28 -9.10
N PRO A 705 4.41 33.49 -10.12
CA PRO A 705 5.78 33.53 -10.63
C PRO A 705 6.18 34.93 -11.14
N ALA A 706 5.25 35.59 -11.85
CA ALA A 706 5.44 36.93 -12.37
C ALA A 706 5.59 37.96 -11.23
N ALA A 707 4.75 37.86 -10.20
CA ALA A 707 4.81 38.75 -9.04
C ALA A 707 6.13 38.61 -8.26
N LEU A 708 6.60 37.38 -8.02
CA LEU A 708 7.87 37.13 -7.33
C LEU A 708 9.07 37.62 -8.14
N THR A 709 9.07 37.36 -9.45
CA THR A 709 10.12 37.84 -10.37
C THR A 709 10.16 39.37 -10.39
N MET A 710 9.00 40.01 -10.44
CA MET A 710 8.85 41.45 -10.40
C MET A 710 9.33 42.06 -9.07
N LEU A 711 9.04 41.44 -7.92
CA LEU A 711 9.58 41.87 -6.63
C LEU A 711 11.11 41.78 -6.56
N LEU A 712 11.72 40.73 -7.12
CA LEU A 712 13.18 40.63 -7.23
C LEU A 712 13.76 41.77 -8.06
N PHE A 713 13.16 42.04 -9.23
CA PHE A 713 13.59 43.15 -10.09
C PHE A 713 13.49 44.50 -9.40
N LEU A 714 12.35 44.80 -8.78
CA LEU A 714 12.14 46.03 -8.03
C LEU A 714 13.14 46.15 -6.87
N GLY A 715 13.35 45.06 -6.12
CA GLY A 715 14.32 44.97 -5.03
C GLY A 715 15.77 45.17 -5.46
N TRP A 716 16.17 44.67 -6.62
CA TRP A 716 17.55 44.80 -7.09
C TRP A 716 17.85 46.17 -7.70
N THR A 717 16.85 46.81 -8.32
CA THR A 717 17.07 48.03 -9.12
C THR A 717 16.63 49.32 -8.44
N VAL A 718 15.53 49.31 -7.68
CA VAL A 718 14.93 50.55 -7.16
C VAL A 718 14.74 50.55 -5.64
N LEU A 719 14.39 49.41 -5.04
CA LEU A 719 14.03 49.31 -3.61
C LEU A 719 15.22 48.83 -2.77
N ALA A 720 15.85 49.73 -2.01
CA ALA A 720 16.91 49.36 -1.08
C ALA A 720 16.37 48.77 0.25
N PRO A 721 17.14 47.93 0.97
CA PRO A 721 18.32 47.22 0.51
C PRO A 721 17.94 45.93 -0.26
N ALA A 722 18.67 45.63 -1.34
CA ALA A 722 18.38 44.52 -2.26
C ALA A 722 18.37 43.12 -1.62
N TRP A 723 19.15 42.91 -0.54
CA TRP A 723 19.19 41.63 0.17
C TRP A 723 17.86 41.30 0.85
N LEU A 724 17.14 42.32 1.33
CA LEU A 724 15.88 42.13 2.06
C LEU A 724 14.80 41.57 1.14
N TRP A 725 14.65 42.14 -0.06
CA TRP A 725 13.68 41.67 -1.07
C TRP A 725 14.00 40.26 -1.57
N THR A 726 15.29 39.95 -1.74
CA THR A 726 15.73 38.60 -2.11
C THR A 726 15.38 37.60 -0.99
N LEU A 727 15.62 37.97 0.26
CA LEU A 727 15.28 37.16 1.43
C LEU A 727 13.77 36.94 1.57
N ILE A 728 12.95 37.97 1.34
CA ILE A 728 11.47 37.87 1.39
C ILE A 728 10.96 36.84 0.38
N VAL A 729 11.46 36.88 -0.87
CA VAL A 729 11.06 35.90 -1.89
C VAL A 729 11.48 34.48 -1.50
N ILE A 730 12.67 34.29 -0.94
CA ILE A 730 13.13 33.00 -0.42
C ILE A 730 12.21 32.52 0.72
N ILE A 731 11.88 33.40 1.68
CA ILE A 731 10.99 33.07 2.80
C ILE A 731 9.61 32.64 2.27
N ILE A 732 9.03 33.37 1.31
CA ILE A 732 7.74 33.01 0.72
C ILE A 732 7.78 31.62 0.08
N LEU A 733 8.86 31.29 -0.66
CA LEU A 733 9.02 29.99 -1.30
C LEU A 733 9.25 28.84 -0.31
N VAL A 734 9.92 29.11 0.81
CA VAL A 734 10.28 28.09 1.83
C VAL A 734 9.20 27.92 2.89
N THR A 735 8.31 28.91 3.07
CA THR A 735 7.22 28.89 4.08
C THR A 735 6.38 27.60 4.06
N PRO A 736 5.88 27.10 2.91
CA PRO A 736 5.10 25.86 2.88
C PRO A 736 5.88 24.66 3.42
N THR A 737 7.16 24.54 3.07
CA THR A 737 8.05 23.46 3.53
C THR A 737 8.29 23.52 5.04
N LEU A 738 8.50 24.72 5.59
CA LEU A 738 8.69 24.88 7.04
C LEU A 738 7.45 24.49 7.83
N LEU A 739 6.27 24.90 7.35
CA LEU A 739 4.99 24.58 7.98
C LEU A 739 4.71 23.07 7.93
N ALA A 740 4.92 22.43 6.77
CA ALA A 740 4.76 20.99 6.61
C ALA A 740 5.71 20.21 7.53
N THR A 741 6.99 20.60 7.57
CA THR A 741 8.00 20.01 8.46
C THR A 741 7.61 20.14 9.93
N ALA A 742 7.03 21.29 10.32
CA ALA A 742 6.56 21.50 11.68
C ALA A 742 5.38 20.58 12.06
N ILE A 743 4.43 20.35 11.13
CA ILE A 743 3.35 19.37 11.34
C ILE A 743 3.93 17.98 11.51
N GLU A 744 4.77 17.53 10.59
CA GLU A 744 5.36 16.19 10.63
C GLU A 744 6.14 15.96 11.93
N LEU A 745 6.91 16.97 12.38
CA LEU A 745 7.70 16.85 13.61
C LEU A 745 6.82 16.69 14.86
N VAL A 746 5.71 17.42 14.93
CA VAL A 746 4.75 17.35 16.05
C VAL A 746 3.88 16.08 15.96
N GLY A 747 3.53 15.66 14.74
CA GLY A 747 2.66 14.52 14.44
C GLY A 747 3.32 13.14 14.56
N LYS A 748 4.20 12.93 15.54
CA LYS A 748 4.89 11.64 15.72
C LYS A 748 3.90 10.53 16.10
N SER A 749 3.83 9.47 15.29
CA SER A 749 3.11 8.23 15.63
C SER A 749 3.76 7.53 16.84
N THR A 750 2.93 7.00 17.75
CA THR A 750 3.40 6.29 18.96
C THR A 750 4.18 5.02 18.66
N GLN A 751 4.00 4.44 17.47
CA GLN A 751 4.62 3.18 17.05
C GLN A 751 5.97 3.35 16.35
N VAL A 752 6.34 4.58 15.96
CA VAL A 752 7.58 4.84 15.21
C VAL A 752 8.69 5.30 16.17
N PRO A 753 9.88 4.66 16.14
CA PRO A 753 11.05 5.13 16.88
C PRO A 753 11.40 6.58 16.57
N LEU A 754 11.79 7.38 17.58
CA LEU A 754 12.06 8.81 17.42
C LEU A 754 13.13 9.09 16.33
N ILE A 755 14.19 8.27 16.27
CA ILE A 755 15.27 8.44 15.28
C ILE A 755 14.75 8.24 13.87
N GLN A 756 13.88 7.25 13.64
CA GLN A 756 13.29 6.99 12.33
C GLN A 756 12.35 8.12 11.92
N HIS A 757 11.53 8.61 12.86
CA HIS A 757 10.64 9.77 12.66
C HIS A 757 11.43 11.02 12.24
N VAL A 758 12.45 11.40 13.02
CA VAL A 758 13.28 12.58 12.73
C VAL A 758 14.04 12.41 11.41
N THR A 759 14.53 11.22 11.10
CA THR A 759 15.23 10.95 9.83
C THR A 759 14.28 11.06 8.64
N ALA A 760 13.05 10.56 8.76
CA ALA A 760 12.02 10.68 7.73
C ALA A 760 11.61 12.15 7.52
N THR A 761 11.29 12.87 8.60
CA THR A 761 10.97 14.30 8.56
C THR A 761 12.12 15.13 7.98
N ALA A 762 13.38 14.82 8.31
CA ALA A 762 14.54 15.51 7.74
C ALA A 762 14.67 15.28 6.23
N ARG A 763 14.38 14.06 5.74
CA ARG A 763 14.36 13.76 4.30
C ARG A 763 13.20 14.46 3.59
N SER A 764 12.02 14.52 4.21
CA SER A 764 10.86 15.28 3.71
C SER A 764 11.19 16.77 3.61
N ALA A 765 11.74 17.35 4.68
CA ALA A 765 12.19 18.74 4.72
C ALA A 765 13.24 19.05 3.66
N LEU A 766 14.26 18.19 3.50
CA LEU A 766 15.28 18.35 2.46
C LEU A 766 14.64 18.33 1.06
N ARG A 767 13.70 17.42 0.80
CA ARG A 767 12.97 17.36 -0.48
C ARG A 767 12.20 18.65 -0.75
N GLY A 768 11.46 19.17 0.24
CA GLY A 768 10.74 20.43 0.11
C GLY A 768 11.66 21.65 -0.07
N LEU A 769 12.86 21.66 0.54
CA LEU A 769 13.86 22.71 0.32
C LEU A 769 14.46 22.63 -1.09
N VAL A 770 14.71 21.43 -1.61
CA VAL A 770 15.13 21.21 -3.00
C VAL A 770 14.05 21.69 -3.98
N GLN A 771 12.77 21.41 -3.72
CA GLN A 771 11.65 21.93 -4.51
C GLN A 771 11.62 23.47 -4.52
N ALA A 772 11.77 24.11 -3.36
CA ALA A 772 11.81 25.57 -3.26
C ALA A 772 13.00 26.16 -4.04
N GLY A 773 14.19 25.56 -3.93
CA GLY A 773 15.38 25.98 -4.69
C GLY A 773 15.23 25.81 -6.20
N LEU A 774 14.61 24.73 -6.66
CA LEU A 774 14.35 24.51 -8.09
C LEU A 774 13.23 25.43 -8.62
N THR A 775 12.22 25.73 -7.81
CA THR A 775 11.20 26.75 -8.12
C THR A 775 11.85 28.12 -8.31
N LEU A 776 12.77 28.51 -7.43
CA LEU A 776 13.56 29.74 -7.60
C LEU A 776 14.42 29.73 -8.87
N THR A 777 15.00 28.58 -9.21
CA THR A 777 15.85 28.39 -10.40
C THR A 777 15.06 28.58 -11.70
N TRP A 778 13.83 28.06 -11.76
CA TRP A 778 12.98 28.12 -12.96
C TRP A 778 12.02 29.31 -12.99
N LEU A 779 12.03 30.15 -11.94
CA LEU A 779 11.09 31.27 -11.77
C LEU A 779 10.93 32.18 -13.01
N PRO A 780 11.99 32.56 -13.75
CA PRO A 780 11.82 33.37 -14.97
C PRO A 780 11.14 32.60 -16.10
N PHE A 781 11.43 31.32 -16.24
CA PHE A 781 10.78 30.47 -17.23
C PHE A 781 9.32 30.22 -16.88
N GLU A 782 9.03 29.99 -15.58
CA GLU A 782 7.65 29.91 -15.07
C GLU A 782 6.87 31.18 -15.31
N THR A 783 7.50 32.35 -15.10
CA THR A 783 6.92 33.65 -15.44
C THR A 783 6.59 33.74 -16.93
N TYR A 784 7.54 33.37 -17.80
CA TYR A 784 7.36 33.43 -19.24
C TYR A 784 6.20 32.56 -19.73
N PHE A 785 6.19 31.26 -19.41
CA PHE A 785 5.14 30.38 -19.96
C PHE A 785 3.78 30.66 -19.31
N SER A 786 3.73 31.09 -18.04
CA SER A 786 2.48 31.47 -17.38
C SER A 786 1.89 32.72 -18.03
N LEU A 787 2.69 33.76 -18.24
CA LEU A 787 2.24 34.98 -18.92
C LEU A 787 1.86 34.72 -20.39
N ASP A 788 2.62 33.90 -21.12
CA ASP A 788 2.23 33.51 -22.49
C ASP A 788 0.87 32.78 -22.49
N ALA A 789 0.67 31.82 -21.59
CA ALA A 789 -0.62 31.11 -21.46
C ALA A 789 -1.77 32.09 -21.18
N ILE A 790 -1.56 33.04 -20.26
CA ILE A 790 -2.56 34.04 -19.85
C ILE A 790 -2.88 35.00 -21.00
N LEU A 791 -1.86 35.61 -21.60
CA LEU A 791 -2.02 36.60 -22.67
C LEU A 791 -2.63 35.96 -23.91
N ARG A 792 -2.14 34.77 -24.31
CA ARG A 792 -2.67 34.01 -25.45
C ARG A 792 -4.12 33.62 -25.23
N THR A 793 -4.47 33.15 -24.04
CA THR A 793 -5.86 32.77 -23.71
C THR A 793 -6.76 33.98 -23.70
N THR A 794 -6.34 35.07 -23.07
CA THR A 794 -7.10 36.33 -23.02
C THR A 794 -7.32 36.89 -24.42
N TRP A 795 -6.29 36.89 -25.27
CA TRP A 795 -6.39 37.28 -26.67
C TRP A 795 -7.38 36.39 -27.44
N ARG A 796 -7.31 35.07 -27.24
CA ARG A 796 -8.24 34.12 -27.88
C ARG A 796 -9.68 34.28 -27.39
N LEU A 797 -9.90 34.65 -26.13
CA LEU A 797 -11.23 34.83 -25.56
C LEU A 797 -11.89 36.16 -25.90
N LEU A 798 -11.10 37.22 -26.10
CA LEU A 798 -11.60 38.57 -26.34
C LEU A 798 -11.65 38.94 -27.83
N PHE A 799 -10.74 38.39 -28.63
CA PHE A 799 -10.58 38.82 -30.03
C PHE A 799 -10.76 37.67 -31.03
N THR A 800 -9.99 36.58 -30.93
CA THR A 800 -9.96 35.60 -32.04
C THR A 800 -11.07 34.56 -32.00
N HIS A 801 -11.49 34.11 -30.81
CA HIS A 801 -12.43 33.01 -30.60
C HIS A 801 -12.06 31.71 -31.34
N ARG A 802 -10.75 31.49 -31.56
CA ARG A 802 -10.19 30.30 -32.23
C ARG A 802 -9.16 29.58 -31.36
N ARG A 803 -9.03 28.28 -31.55
CA ARG A 803 -8.11 27.34 -30.88
C ARG A 803 -8.24 27.35 -29.37
N LEU A 804 -9.47 27.48 -28.87
CA LEU A 804 -9.75 27.51 -27.43
C LEU A 804 -9.63 26.10 -26.82
N LEU A 805 -9.88 25.06 -27.61
CA LEU A 805 -9.76 23.66 -27.20
C LEU A 805 -8.42 23.02 -27.61
N GLU A 806 -7.45 23.80 -28.12
CA GLU A 806 -6.17 23.26 -28.63
C GLU A 806 -5.45 22.42 -27.56
N TRP A 807 -5.41 21.11 -27.80
CA TRP A 807 -4.75 20.12 -26.95
C TRP A 807 -3.82 19.26 -27.79
N LYS A 808 -2.57 19.12 -27.33
CA LYS A 808 -1.62 18.14 -27.84
C LYS A 808 -1.67 16.90 -26.94
N ALA A 809 -1.76 15.70 -27.52
CA ALA A 809 -1.77 14.48 -26.74
C ALA A 809 -0.45 14.31 -25.96
N SER A 810 -0.53 13.91 -24.69
CA SER A 810 0.65 13.72 -23.83
C SER A 810 1.61 12.65 -24.38
N SER A 811 1.08 11.62 -25.06
CA SER A 811 1.83 10.58 -25.74
C SER A 811 2.59 11.09 -26.97
N GLU A 812 2.02 12.03 -27.72
CA GLU A 812 2.71 12.71 -28.83
C GLU A 812 3.83 13.60 -28.31
N VAL A 813 3.60 14.37 -27.24
CA VAL A 813 4.61 15.27 -26.66
C VAL A 813 5.80 14.50 -26.08
N ALA A 814 5.54 13.37 -25.39
CA ALA A 814 6.59 12.51 -24.85
C ALA A 814 7.48 11.88 -25.93
N ARG A 815 6.96 11.69 -27.15
CA ARG A 815 7.66 11.12 -28.32
C ARG A 815 8.30 12.17 -29.23
N THR A 816 7.72 13.37 -29.35
CA THR A 816 8.14 14.39 -30.35
C THR A 816 9.18 15.38 -29.84
N ASN A 817 9.27 15.64 -28.53
CA ASN A 817 10.33 16.47 -27.96
C ASN A 817 11.50 15.60 -27.49
N GLY A 818 12.52 15.45 -28.34
CA GLY A 818 13.79 14.87 -27.93
C GLY A 818 14.48 15.79 -26.91
N ASP A 819 14.53 15.40 -25.64
CA ASP A 819 15.12 16.13 -24.50
C ASP A 819 16.66 16.18 -24.54
N ASN A 820 17.20 16.45 -25.72
CA ASN A 820 18.61 16.75 -25.89
C ASN A 820 18.85 18.16 -25.34
N LEU A 821 19.98 18.38 -24.67
CA LEU A 821 20.33 19.67 -24.07
C LEU A 821 20.09 20.89 -25.01
N PRO A 822 20.40 20.84 -26.32
CA PRO A 822 20.10 21.96 -27.24
C PRO A 822 18.61 22.27 -27.40
N SER A 823 17.73 21.27 -27.33
CA SER A 823 16.28 21.49 -27.40
C SER A 823 15.78 22.26 -26.17
N LEU A 824 16.26 21.91 -24.97
CA LEU A 824 15.91 22.57 -23.72
C LEU A 824 16.42 24.01 -23.67
N TRP A 825 17.63 24.27 -24.20
CA TRP A 825 18.12 25.64 -24.37
C TRP A 825 17.22 26.48 -25.28
N ARG A 826 16.70 25.90 -26.36
CA ARG A 826 15.76 26.59 -27.26
C ARG A 826 14.40 26.79 -26.61
N SER A 827 13.88 25.80 -25.89
CA SER A 827 12.57 25.89 -25.24
C SER A 827 12.58 26.84 -24.04
N MET A 828 13.66 26.84 -23.26
CA MET A 828 13.81 27.62 -22.01
C MET A 828 14.60 28.92 -22.19
N TRP A 829 14.80 29.40 -23.43
CA TRP A 829 15.63 30.57 -23.76
C TRP A 829 15.30 31.82 -22.93
N ALA A 830 14.03 31.97 -22.53
CA ALA A 830 13.54 33.10 -21.76
C ALA A 830 14.28 33.25 -20.42
N ALA A 831 14.63 32.15 -19.73
CA ALA A 831 15.29 32.26 -18.43
C ALA A 831 16.74 32.81 -18.51
N PRO A 832 17.63 32.25 -19.37
CA PRO A 832 18.93 32.86 -19.65
C PRO A 832 18.84 34.31 -20.14
N ALA A 833 17.89 34.62 -21.03
CA ALA A 833 17.71 35.98 -21.54
C ALA A 833 17.31 36.97 -20.44
N THR A 834 16.38 36.58 -19.57
CA THR A 834 15.99 37.37 -18.39
C THR A 834 17.16 37.56 -17.44
N ALA A 835 18.00 36.54 -17.21
CA ALA A 835 19.19 36.66 -16.35
C ALA A 835 20.21 37.68 -16.90
N VAL A 836 20.49 37.65 -18.21
CA VAL A 836 21.41 38.59 -18.86
C VAL A 836 20.85 40.02 -18.87
N ALA A 837 19.56 40.19 -19.17
CA ALA A 837 18.89 41.48 -19.14
C ALA A 837 18.88 42.08 -17.71
N ALA A 838 18.60 41.25 -16.70
CA ALA A 838 18.65 41.63 -15.29
C ALA A 838 20.06 42.08 -14.88
N PHE A 839 21.09 41.31 -15.25
CA PHE A 839 22.48 41.63 -14.99
C PHE A 839 22.85 43.01 -15.56
N ALA A 840 22.55 43.24 -16.84
CA ALA A 840 22.83 44.51 -17.51
C ALA A 840 22.09 45.68 -16.84
N GLY A 841 20.81 45.50 -16.48
CA GLY A 841 20.02 46.49 -15.77
C GLY A 841 20.57 46.82 -14.38
N ILE A 842 20.97 45.82 -13.60
CA ILE A 842 21.54 46.02 -12.26
C ILE A 842 22.88 46.75 -12.35
N VAL A 843 23.74 46.38 -13.30
CA VAL A 843 25.02 47.08 -13.53
C VAL A 843 24.80 48.56 -13.89
N ALA A 844 23.78 48.85 -14.70
CA ALA A 844 23.47 50.22 -15.12
C ALA A 844 22.85 51.09 -14.01
N PHE A 845 21.94 50.53 -13.21
CA PHE A 845 21.11 51.32 -12.28
C PHE A 845 21.47 51.15 -10.81
N ALA A 846 22.00 50.00 -10.39
CA ALA A 846 22.22 49.66 -8.98
C ALA A 846 23.37 48.66 -8.77
N PRO A 847 24.64 49.00 -9.13
CA PRO A 847 25.75 48.05 -9.14
C PRO A 847 26.06 47.44 -7.75
N LYS A 848 25.72 48.14 -6.66
CA LYS A 848 25.87 47.62 -5.28
C LYS A 848 24.98 46.39 -5.01
N SER A 849 23.86 46.24 -5.71
CA SER A 849 22.95 45.09 -5.58
C SER A 849 23.50 43.83 -6.26
N LEU A 850 24.55 43.94 -7.07
CA LEU A 850 25.05 42.85 -7.88
C LEU A 850 25.56 41.67 -7.04
N SER A 851 26.21 41.94 -5.90
CA SER A 851 26.69 40.89 -5.00
C SER A 851 25.57 40.00 -4.45
N VAL A 852 24.37 40.56 -4.27
CA VAL A 852 23.17 39.87 -3.80
C VAL A 852 22.47 39.15 -4.95
N ALA A 853 22.35 39.79 -6.11
CA ALA A 853 21.62 39.25 -7.25
C ALA A 853 22.39 38.16 -8.01
N LEU A 854 23.73 38.24 -8.05
CA LEU A 854 24.57 37.37 -8.88
C LEU A 854 24.33 35.85 -8.65
N PRO A 855 24.19 35.34 -7.41
CA PRO A 855 23.86 33.93 -7.19
C PRO A 855 22.53 33.51 -7.84
N VAL A 856 21.50 34.36 -7.76
CA VAL A 856 20.19 34.10 -8.35
C VAL A 856 20.24 34.18 -9.88
N LEU A 857 20.96 35.16 -10.43
CA LEU A 857 21.16 35.29 -11.88
C LEU A 857 21.94 34.10 -12.46
N ALA A 858 22.92 33.58 -11.73
CA ALA A 858 23.70 32.42 -12.15
C ALA A 858 22.82 31.16 -12.26
N ILE A 859 21.96 30.89 -11.28
CA ILE A 859 21.04 29.74 -11.36
C ILE A 859 19.99 29.91 -12.48
N TRP A 860 19.54 31.14 -12.74
CA TRP A 860 18.64 31.42 -13.88
C TRP A 860 19.31 31.16 -15.23
N LEU A 861 20.59 31.52 -15.36
CA LEU A 861 21.39 31.23 -16.56
C LEU A 861 21.60 29.72 -16.76
N LEU A 862 21.83 28.98 -15.67
CA LEU A 862 22.04 27.52 -15.69
C LEU A 862 20.73 26.71 -15.69
N SER A 863 19.57 27.37 -15.67
CA SER A 863 18.27 26.73 -15.56
C SER A 863 17.99 25.62 -16.59
N PRO A 864 18.38 25.72 -17.88
CA PRO A 864 18.14 24.65 -18.85
C PRO A 864 19.04 23.42 -18.60
N ILE A 865 20.26 23.64 -18.10
CA ILE A 865 21.19 22.55 -17.73
C ILE A 865 20.66 21.79 -16.52
N ILE A 866 20.17 22.52 -15.51
CA ILE A 866 19.58 21.93 -14.32
C ILE A 866 18.32 21.12 -14.69
N ALA A 867 17.43 21.68 -15.52
CA ALA A 867 16.23 20.99 -16.02
C ALA A 867 16.57 19.70 -16.77
N TRP A 868 17.61 19.72 -17.61
CA TRP A 868 18.11 18.53 -18.29
C TRP A 868 18.67 17.49 -17.32
N TRP A 869 19.49 17.90 -16.37
CA TRP A 869 20.14 16.98 -15.42
C TRP A 869 19.15 16.26 -14.50
N VAL A 870 18.09 16.96 -14.06
CA VAL A 870 17.04 16.35 -13.23
C VAL A 870 16.10 15.45 -14.04
N SER A 871 15.89 15.75 -15.33
CA SER A 871 14.98 15.00 -16.21
C SER A 871 15.62 13.74 -16.82
N ARG A 872 16.92 13.51 -16.61
CA ARG A 872 17.61 12.32 -17.11
C ARG A 872 17.06 11.04 -16.49
N PRO A 873 16.91 9.96 -17.27
CA PRO A 873 16.48 8.68 -16.74
C PRO A 873 17.49 8.19 -15.69
N LEU A 874 16.99 7.78 -14.53
CA LEU A 874 17.81 7.08 -13.55
C LEU A 874 18.02 5.66 -14.06
N LEU A 875 19.23 5.38 -14.55
CA LEU A 875 19.65 3.99 -14.72
C LEU A 875 19.77 3.40 -13.32
N LEU A 876 18.94 2.40 -13.00
CA LEU A 876 19.20 1.52 -11.88
C LEU A 876 20.60 0.97 -12.09
N ARG A 877 21.57 1.48 -11.32
CA ARG A 877 22.94 1.01 -11.41
C ARG A 877 22.91 -0.44 -10.95
N ALA A 878 23.17 -1.36 -11.87
CA ALA A 878 23.46 -2.73 -11.48
C ALA A 878 24.54 -2.66 -10.40
N VAL A 879 24.35 -3.39 -9.31
CA VAL A 879 25.35 -3.40 -8.24
C VAL A 879 26.59 -4.05 -8.82
N ASP A 880 27.62 -3.24 -9.10
CA ASP A 880 28.94 -3.74 -9.51
C ASP A 880 29.58 -4.38 -8.28
N LEU A 881 29.34 -5.68 -8.09
CA LEU A 881 29.97 -6.44 -7.02
C LEU A 881 31.47 -6.56 -7.33
N THR A 882 32.30 -6.25 -6.34
CA THR A 882 33.72 -6.60 -6.39
C THR A 882 33.90 -8.12 -6.52
N SER A 883 35.02 -8.59 -7.03
CA SER A 883 35.30 -10.03 -7.12
C SER A 883 35.20 -10.73 -5.76
N ALA A 884 35.66 -10.07 -4.68
CA ALA A 884 35.54 -10.58 -3.32
C ALA A 884 34.09 -10.70 -2.85
N GLN A 885 33.25 -9.69 -3.12
CA GLN A 885 31.82 -9.75 -2.80
C GLN A 885 31.09 -10.81 -3.62
N THR A 886 31.45 -10.97 -4.90
CA THR A 886 30.90 -12.01 -5.76
C THR A 886 31.23 -13.40 -5.21
N LEU A 887 32.49 -13.66 -4.88
CA LEU A 887 32.92 -14.92 -4.28
C LEU A 887 32.22 -15.18 -2.94
N PHE A 888 32.09 -14.17 -2.08
CA PHE A 888 31.35 -14.26 -0.82
C PHE A 888 29.88 -14.65 -1.04
N MET A 889 29.18 -13.95 -1.94
CA MET A 889 27.77 -14.23 -2.24
C MET A 889 27.58 -15.62 -2.83
N ARG A 890 28.50 -16.08 -3.69
CA ARG A 890 28.48 -17.43 -4.26
C ARG A 890 28.74 -18.51 -3.21
N THR A 891 29.70 -18.31 -2.30
CA THR A 891 29.93 -19.22 -1.16
C THR A 891 28.67 -19.30 -0.28
N LEU A 892 28.05 -18.15 0.02
CA LEU A 892 26.83 -18.10 0.80
C LEU A 892 25.66 -18.79 0.08
N ALA A 893 25.52 -18.60 -1.23
CA ALA A 893 24.51 -19.28 -2.05
C ALA A 893 24.69 -20.81 -2.00
N ARG A 894 25.93 -21.31 -2.12
CA ARG A 894 26.20 -22.75 -2.02
C ARG A 894 25.88 -23.32 -0.64
N LYS A 895 26.24 -22.61 0.45
CA LYS A 895 25.87 -22.97 1.83
C LYS A 895 24.36 -22.95 2.03
N THR A 896 23.66 -21.98 1.44
CA THR A 896 22.19 -21.89 1.50
C THR A 896 21.54 -23.04 0.73
N TRP A 897 22.07 -23.41 -0.44
CA TRP A 897 21.59 -24.56 -1.21
C TRP A 897 21.72 -25.88 -0.43
N ALA A 898 22.74 -26.04 0.42
CA ALA A 898 22.92 -27.25 1.23
C ALA A 898 21.71 -27.58 2.11
N PHE A 899 20.95 -26.56 2.55
CA PHE A 899 19.67 -26.77 3.25
C PHE A 899 18.69 -27.56 2.39
N PHE A 900 18.47 -27.15 1.13
CA PHE A 900 17.54 -27.83 0.23
C PHE A 900 18.08 -29.17 -0.25
N GLU A 901 19.40 -29.29 -0.43
CA GLU A 901 20.07 -30.54 -0.76
C GLU A 901 19.87 -31.59 0.35
N MET A 902 19.96 -31.18 1.61
CA MET A 902 19.86 -32.07 2.77
C MET A 902 18.43 -32.41 3.15
N PHE A 903 17.53 -31.42 3.18
CA PHE A 903 16.19 -31.58 3.76
C PHE A 903 15.09 -31.81 2.72
N VAL A 904 15.31 -31.46 1.44
CA VAL A 904 14.33 -31.72 0.37
C VAL A 904 14.73 -32.99 -0.38
N GLY A 905 14.42 -34.12 0.25
CA GLY A 905 14.70 -35.45 -0.28
C GLY A 905 13.56 -36.44 -0.02
N PRO A 906 13.77 -37.74 -0.30
CA PRO A 906 12.73 -38.76 -0.20
C PRO A 906 12.10 -38.91 1.19
N LYS A 907 12.85 -38.64 2.27
CA LYS A 907 12.37 -38.76 3.66
C LYS A 907 11.22 -37.78 3.99
N ASP A 908 11.18 -36.65 3.29
CA ASP A 908 10.20 -35.58 3.45
C ASP A 908 9.36 -35.42 2.18
N ASN A 909 9.25 -36.49 1.38
CA ASN A 909 8.50 -36.53 0.12
C ASN A 909 8.87 -35.40 -0.86
N TRP A 910 10.13 -34.97 -0.87
CA TRP A 910 10.62 -33.85 -1.68
C TRP A 910 9.95 -32.50 -1.38
N LEU A 911 9.44 -32.33 -0.17
CA LEU A 911 8.89 -31.07 0.34
C LEU A 911 9.86 -30.45 1.37
N PRO A 912 10.01 -29.11 1.40
CA PRO A 912 10.89 -28.44 2.35
C PRO A 912 10.27 -28.34 3.74
N PRO A 913 11.05 -28.55 4.82
CA PRO A 913 10.61 -28.24 6.17
C PRO A 913 10.51 -26.72 6.37
N ASP A 914 9.69 -26.31 7.33
CA ASP A 914 9.48 -24.91 7.68
C ASP A 914 10.67 -24.30 8.43
N ASN A 915 11.27 -25.09 9.33
CA ASN A 915 12.48 -24.68 10.03
C ASN A 915 13.33 -25.88 10.46
N TYR A 916 14.62 -25.62 10.57
CA TYR A 916 15.61 -26.49 11.20
C TYR A 916 16.26 -25.70 12.35
N GLN A 917 16.33 -26.31 13.52
CA GLN A 917 16.96 -25.73 14.70
C GLN A 917 18.24 -26.50 15.02
N GLU A 918 19.37 -25.83 15.05
CA GLU A 918 20.68 -26.43 15.40
C GLU A 918 20.92 -26.46 16.92
N HIS A 919 20.60 -25.36 17.61
CA HIS A 919 20.82 -25.20 19.04
C HIS A 919 19.50 -25.08 19.83
N PRO A 920 19.35 -25.72 21.01
CA PRO A 920 20.36 -26.51 21.74
C PRO A 920 20.55 -27.95 21.23
N ALA A 921 19.62 -28.47 20.41
CA ALA A 921 19.73 -29.77 19.76
C ALA A 921 19.12 -29.71 18.35
N PRO A 922 19.67 -30.48 17.38
CA PRO A 922 19.11 -30.63 16.04
C PRO A 922 17.65 -31.07 16.06
N ALA A 923 16.76 -30.24 15.50
CA ALA A 923 15.34 -30.55 15.37
C ALA A 923 14.80 -30.02 14.04
N ILE A 924 14.13 -30.90 13.28
CA ILE A 924 13.47 -30.55 12.03
C ILE A 924 11.97 -30.42 12.31
N ALA A 925 11.36 -29.33 11.87
CA ALA A 925 9.92 -29.23 11.81
C ALA A 925 9.42 -29.83 10.50
N HIS A 926 8.94 -31.07 10.56
CA HIS A 926 8.36 -31.81 9.42
C HIS A 926 7.02 -31.23 8.98
N ARG A 927 7.00 -29.95 8.60
CA ARG A 927 5.84 -29.24 8.08
C ARG A 927 6.21 -28.29 6.95
N THR A 928 5.32 -28.09 5.99
CA THR A 928 5.56 -27.18 4.86
C THR A 928 4.35 -26.31 4.54
N SER A 929 4.59 -25.18 3.89
CA SER A 929 3.58 -24.23 3.42
C SER A 929 3.63 -24.07 1.89
N PRO A 930 2.57 -23.54 1.24
CA PRO A 930 2.60 -23.27 -0.19
C PRO A 930 3.73 -22.32 -0.62
N THR A 931 4.07 -21.33 0.21
CA THR A 931 5.23 -20.47 -0.03
C THR A 931 6.53 -21.28 -0.01
N ASN A 932 6.72 -22.13 1.00
CA ASN A 932 7.94 -22.93 1.13
C ASN A 932 8.10 -23.89 -0.06
N MET A 933 7.01 -24.56 -0.48
CA MET A 933 7.01 -25.41 -1.67
C MET A 933 7.45 -24.63 -2.93
N GLY A 934 6.91 -23.43 -3.14
CA GLY A 934 7.31 -22.58 -4.28
C GLY A 934 8.77 -22.13 -4.21
N ILE A 935 9.27 -21.79 -3.02
CA ILE A 935 10.68 -21.42 -2.82
C ILE A 935 11.60 -22.60 -3.11
N ALA A 936 11.26 -23.83 -2.68
CA ALA A 936 12.07 -25.01 -2.97
C ALA A 936 12.15 -25.31 -4.48
N LEU A 937 11.05 -25.14 -5.22
CA LEU A 937 11.06 -25.28 -6.68
C LEU A 937 11.99 -24.24 -7.34
N LEU A 938 11.95 -22.99 -6.91
CA LEU A 938 12.88 -21.96 -7.41
C LEU A 938 14.31 -22.16 -6.92
N ALA A 939 14.52 -22.73 -5.73
CA ALA A 939 15.84 -23.08 -5.24
C ALA A 939 16.48 -24.16 -6.10
N ASN A 940 15.71 -25.15 -6.58
CA ASN A 940 16.21 -26.12 -7.56
C ASN A 940 16.65 -25.39 -8.85
N LEU A 941 15.81 -24.48 -9.39
CA LEU A 941 16.17 -23.71 -10.60
C LEU A 941 17.42 -22.84 -10.38
N ALA A 942 17.52 -22.17 -9.24
CA ALA A 942 18.69 -21.37 -8.90
C ALA A 942 19.95 -22.23 -8.74
N ALA A 943 19.83 -23.44 -8.17
CA ALA A 943 20.94 -24.38 -8.08
C ALA A 943 21.47 -24.79 -9.46
N TYR A 944 20.59 -24.95 -10.45
CA TYR A 944 21.00 -25.14 -11.85
C TYR A 944 21.70 -23.89 -12.41
N ASP A 945 21.14 -22.69 -12.19
CA ASP A 945 21.75 -21.43 -12.64
C ASP A 945 23.14 -21.17 -12.04
N PHE A 946 23.39 -21.62 -10.80
CA PHE A 946 24.71 -21.56 -10.16
C PHE A 946 25.65 -22.73 -10.53
N GLY A 947 25.16 -23.74 -11.26
CA GLY A 947 25.91 -24.94 -11.61
C GLY A 947 26.12 -25.92 -10.45
N TYR A 948 25.29 -25.86 -9.40
CA TYR A 948 25.32 -26.79 -8.28
C TYR A 948 24.70 -28.14 -8.61
N ILE A 949 23.72 -28.16 -9.52
CA ILE A 949 23.06 -29.38 -10.01
C ILE A 949 22.96 -29.34 -11.54
N PRO A 950 23.02 -30.50 -12.23
CA PRO A 950 22.78 -30.56 -13.67
C PRO A 950 21.29 -30.48 -14.02
N ALA A 951 20.97 -30.32 -15.31
CA ALA A 951 19.60 -30.16 -15.82
C ALA A 951 18.72 -31.37 -15.50
N GLY A 952 19.21 -32.60 -15.66
CA GLY A 952 18.49 -33.82 -15.32
C GLY A 952 18.07 -33.86 -13.84
N GLN A 953 18.96 -33.49 -12.93
CA GLN A 953 18.67 -33.45 -11.50
C GLN A 953 17.68 -32.34 -11.13
N LEU A 954 17.73 -31.17 -11.81
CA LEU A 954 16.71 -30.14 -11.69
C LEU A 954 15.33 -30.68 -12.07
N ILE A 955 15.23 -31.36 -13.22
CA ILE A 955 13.97 -31.92 -13.73
C ILE A 955 13.45 -32.97 -12.75
N GLU A 956 14.28 -33.93 -12.34
CA GLU A 956 13.89 -35.00 -11.43
C GLU A 956 13.38 -34.44 -10.10
N ARG A 957 14.14 -33.54 -9.45
CA ARG A 957 13.74 -32.94 -8.16
C ARG A 957 12.43 -32.15 -8.28
N THR A 958 12.25 -31.45 -9.39
CA THR A 958 11.06 -30.64 -9.66
C THR A 958 9.84 -31.52 -9.91
N GLU A 959 9.99 -32.57 -10.72
CA GLU A 959 8.94 -33.55 -11.01
C GLU A 959 8.49 -34.24 -9.72
N ARG A 960 9.42 -34.75 -8.91
CA ARG A 960 9.11 -35.40 -7.63
C ARG A 960 8.35 -34.48 -6.67
N ALA A 961 8.77 -33.22 -6.56
CA ALA A 961 8.07 -32.24 -5.73
C ALA A 961 6.65 -31.96 -6.26
N LEU A 962 6.48 -31.77 -7.56
CA LEU A 962 5.18 -31.51 -8.19
C LEU A 962 4.24 -32.72 -8.09
N ASP A 963 4.76 -33.94 -8.23
CA ASP A 963 4.02 -35.18 -8.03
C ASP A 963 3.47 -35.27 -6.60
N THR A 964 4.32 -35.03 -5.59
CA THR A 964 3.87 -34.97 -4.19
C THR A 964 2.82 -33.87 -4.01
N MET A 965 3.05 -32.67 -4.54
CA MET A 965 2.09 -31.57 -4.47
C MET A 965 0.75 -31.91 -5.15
N SER A 966 0.74 -32.76 -6.18
CA SER A 966 -0.45 -33.16 -6.91
C SER A 966 -1.44 -33.96 -6.05
N VAL A 967 -0.93 -34.75 -5.10
CA VAL A 967 -1.73 -35.63 -4.23
C VAL A 967 -2.14 -34.99 -2.91
N LEU A 968 -1.56 -33.84 -2.54
CA LEU A 968 -1.93 -33.12 -1.32
C LEU A 968 -3.41 -32.72 -1.33
N LYS A 969 -4.08 -32.89 -0.18
CA LYS A 969 -5.49 -32.50 -0.02
C LYS A 969 -5.65 -30.99 -0.20
N ARG A 970 -6.61 -30.55 -1.00
CA ARG A 970 -6.85 -29.13 -1.33
C ARG A 970 -8.26 -28.69 -0.94
N TYR A 971 -8.43 -27.38 -0.73
CA TYR A 971 -9.73 -26.73 -0.57
C TYR A 971 -10.04 -25.87 -1.80
N ARG A 972 -11.02 -26.27 -2.61
CA ARG A 972 -11.44 -25.54 -3.83
C ARG A 972 -10.26 -25.20 -4.77
N GLY A 973 -9.31 -26.12 -4.91
CA GLY A 973 -8.10 -25.93 -5.72
C GLY A 973 -6.93 -25.26 -4.99
N HIS A 974 -7.14 -24.68 -3.80
CA HIS A 974 -6.06 -24.11 -2.98
C HIS A 974 -5.42 -25.14 -2.07
N PHE A 975 -4.11 -25.02 -1.86
CA PHE A 975 -3.41 -25.73 -0.79
C PHE A 975 -3.78 -25.16 0.59
N TYR A 976 -3.85 -26.03 1.60
CA TYR A 976 -3.88 -25.62 3.00
C TYR A 976 -2.54 -25.01 3.40
N ASN A 977 -2.53 -24.23 4.48
CA ASN A 977 -1.33 -23.51 4.89
C ASN A 977 -0.21 -24.42 5.42
N TRP A 978 -0.58 -25.56 6.00
CA TRP A 978 0.37 -26.45 6.64
C TRP A 978 0.07 -27.90 6.29
N TYR A 979 1.09 -28.60 5.85
CA TYR A 979 1.10 -30.05 5.67
C TYR A 979 2.25 -30.63 6.45
N ASP A 980 2.06 -31.80 7.03
CA ASP A 980 3.16 -32.61 7.52
C ASP A 980 3.94 -33.21 6.33
N THR A 981 5.26 -33.05 6.30
CA THR A 981 6.08 -33.43 5.13
C THR A 981 6.27 -34.94 5.01
N GLN A 982 6.04 -35.72 6.07
CA GLN A 982 6.22 -37.17 6.07
C GLN A 982 4.91 -37.90 5.76
N THR A 983 3.83 -37.48 6.42
CA THR A 983 2.49 -38.09 6.30
C THR A 983 1.64 -37.48 5.19
N LEU A 984 1.99 -36.29 4.69
CA LEU A 984 1.25 -35.51 3.70
C LEU A 984 -0.14 -35.03 4.17
N GLU A 985 -0.44 -35.20 5.47
CA GLU A 985 -1.70 -34.77 6.04
C GLU A 985 -1.71 -33.26 6.33
N PRO A 986 -2.83 -32.56 6.07
CA PRO A 986 -3.00 -31.18 6.51
C PRO A 986 -2.94 -31.07 8.04
N LEU A 987 -2.17 -30.11 8.55
CA LEU A 987 -2.07 -29.84 9.98
C LEU A 987 -3.21 -28.94 10.46
N LEU A 988 -3.78 -29.27 11.62
CA LEU A 988 -4.85 -28.48 12.24
C LEU A 988 -4.30 -27.19 12.90
N PRO A 989 -5.05 -26.06 12.82
CA PRO A 989 -6.32 -25.90 12.11
C PRO A 989 -6.14 -25.80 10.59
N ASN A 990 -7.08 -26.37 9.84
CA ASN A 990 -7.08 -26.29 8.39
C ASN A 990 -7.52 -24.89 7.94
N TYR A 991 -6.63 -24.14 7.31
CA TYR A 991 -6.97 -22.86 6.67
C TYR A 991 -6.17 -22.67 5.37
N VAL A 992 -6.62 -21.73 4.54
CA VAL A 992 -5.96 -21.35 3.29
C VAL A 992 -5.43 -19.92 3.43
N SER A 993 -4.15 -19.71 3.11
CA SER A 993 -3.56 -18.38 3.00
C SER A 993 -3.56 -17.93 1.53
N SER A 994 -4.22 -16.81 1.27
CA SER A 994 -4.19 -16.17 -0.05
C SER A 994 -2.81 -15.62 -0.39
N VAL A 995 -2.03 -15.23 0.61
CA VAL A 995 -0.65 -14.75 0.44
C VAL A 995 0.24 -15.90 -0.03
N ASP A 996 0.19 -17.05 0.65
CA ASP A 996 1.02 -18.19 0.29
C ASP A 996 0.61 -18.80 -1.05
N SER A 997 -0.70 -18.83 -1.34
CA SER A 997 -1.20 -19.21 -2.66
C SER A 997 -0.68 -18.27 -3.76
N GLY A 998 -0.66 -16.96 -3.50
CA GLY A 998 -0.14 -15.96 -4.43
C GLY A 998 1.36 -16.10 -4.67
N ASN A 999 2.15 -16.30 -3.60
CA ASN A 999 3.58 -16.55 -3.68
C ASN A 999 3.88 -17.80 -4.51
N LEU A 1000 3.19 -18.91 -4.23
CA LEU A 1000 3.35 -20.15 -5.00
C LEU A 1000 3.04 -19.93 -6.48
N ALA A 1001 1.98 -19.20 -6.81
CA ALA A 1001 1.63 -18.90 -8.19
C ALA A 1001 2.72 -18.06 -8.89
N ALA A 1002 3.25 -17.04 -8.22
CA ALA A 1002 4.36 -16.23 -8.74
C ALA A 1002 5.63 -17.09 -8.94
N HIS A 1003 5.95 -17.96 -7.98
CA HIS A 1003 7.06 -18.90 -8.09
C HIS A 1003 6.89 -19.86 -9.27
N ALA A 1004 5.68 -20.40 -9.47
CA ALA A 1004 5.39 -21.30 -10.59
C ALA A 1004 5.52 -20.61 -11.96
N LEU A 1005 5.15 -19.33 -12.06
CA LEU A 1005 5.35 -18.53 -13.28
C LEU A 1005 6.84 -18.37 -13.61
N THR A 1006 7.67 -18.05 -12.60
CA THR A 1006 9.12 -17.94 -12.75
C THR A 1006 9.75 -19.29 -13.10
N LEU A 1007 9.35 -20.36 -12.40
CA LEU A 1007 9.82 -21.72 -12.67
C LEU A 1007 9.54 -22.13 -14.11
N ARG A 1008 8.31 -21.90 -14.60
CA ARG A 1008 7.92 -22.22 -15.98
C ARG A 1008 8.81 -21.50 -16.98
N ALA A 1009 9.08 -20.20 -16.78
CA ALA A 1009 9.95 -19.44 -17.67
C ALA A 1009 11.38 -20.01 -17.67
N GLY A 1010 11.92 -20.35 -16.49
CA GLY A 1010 13.23 -20.98 -16.36
C GLY A 1010 13.32 -22.34 -17.07
N LEU A 1011 12.35 -23.24 -16.81
CA LEU A 1011 12.33 -24.57 -17.43
C LEU A 1011 12.22 -24.52 -18.96
N LEU A 1012 11.44 -23.58 -19.51
CA LEU A 1012 11.33 -23.38 -20.96
C LEU A 1012 12.63 -22.82 -21.58
N ALA A 1013 13.45 -22.10 -20.80
CA ALA A 1013 14.71 -21.54 -21.26
C ALA A 1013 15.80 -22.61 -21.41
N ILE A 1014 15.81 -23.65 -20.55
CA ILE A 1014 16.83 -24.72 -20.51
C ILE A 1014 17.03 -25.38 -21.88
N ALA A 1015 15.96 -25.55 -22.65
CA ALA A 1015 16.03 -26.17 -23.98
C ALA A 1015 16.94 -25.41 -24.96
N ASN A 1016 17.24 -24.13 -24.69
CA ASN A 1016 18.12 -23.28 -25.49
C ASN A 1016 19.51 -23.08 -24.86
N ASP A 1017 19.80 -23.67 -23.71
CA ASP A 1017 21.10 -23.56 -23.03
C ASP A 1017 22.16 -24.47 -23.69
N SER A 1018 23.43 -24.08 -23.55
CA SER A 1018 24.55 -24.87 -24.05
C SER A 1018 24.86 -26.07 -23.13
N ILE A 1019 25.13 -27.24 -23.73
CA ILE A 1019 25.53 -28.46 -22.99
C ILE A 1019 26.83 -28.23 -22.19
N ALA A 1020 27.78 -27.50 -22.77
CA ALA A 1020 28.95 -27.01 -22.05
C ALA A 1020 28.65 -25.63 -21.46
N SER A 1021 28.45 -25.56 -20.14
CA SER A 1021 28.21 -24.30 -19.43
C SER A 1021 29.39 -23.98 -18.52
N GLU A 1022 29.93 -22.75 -18.62
CA GLU A 1022 30.98 -22.26 -17.71
C GLU A 1022 30.50 -22.29 -16.24
N ARG A 1023 29.18 -22.15 -16.02
CA ARG A 1023 28.53 -22.14 -14.70
C ARG A 1023 28.80 -23.42 -13.91
N LEU A 1024 28.92 -24.56 -14.58
CA LEU A 1024 29.19 -25.85 -13.95
C LEU A 1024 30.52 -25.84 -13.19
N LEU A 1025 31.59 -25.37 -13.85
CA LEU A 1025 32.92 -25.30 -13.24
C LEU A 1025 32.97 -24.26 -12.12
N GLU A 1026 32.25 -23.14 -12.27
CA GLU A 1026 32.12 -22.14 -11.21
C GLU A 1026 31.37 -22.72 -9.99
N GLY A 1027 30.32 -23.51 -10.21
CA GLY A 1027 29.57 -24.19 -9.16
C GLY A 1027 30.43 -25.20 -8.39
N LEU A 1028 31.26 -25.99 -9.08
CA LEU A 1028 32.24 -26.88 -8.45
C LEU A 1028 33.28 -26.10 -7.63
N SER A 1029 33.74 -24.96 -8.15
CA SER A 1029 34.67 -24.05 -7.46
C SER A 1029 34.06 -23.46 -6.19
N ASP A 1030 32.76 -23.17 -6.17
CA ASP A 1030 32.07 -22.72 -4.97
C ASP A 1030 32.00 -23.81 -3.90
N THR A 1031 31.64 -25.04 -4.28
CA THR A 1031 31.63 -26.19 -3.35
C THR A 1031 33.04 -26.45 -2.78
N TRP A 1032 34.07 -26.39 -3.63
CA TRP A 1032 35.46 -26.48 -3.20
C TRP A 1032 35.84 -25.36 -2.21
N ARG A 1033 35.39 -24.13 -2.44
CA ARG A 1033 35.68 -22.98 -1.55
C ARG A 1033 35.06 -23.18 -0.16
N VAL A 1034 33.83 -23.67 -0.10
CA VAL A 1034 33.17 -23.99 1.18
C VAL A 1034 33.94 -25.09 1.92
N LEU A 1035 34.33 -26.16 1.22
CA LEU A 1035 35.13 -27.24 1.80
C LEU A 1035 36.46 -26.70 2.36
N LYS A 1036 37.14 -25.83 1.60
CA LYS A 1036 38.41 -25.21 2.02
C LYS A 1036 38.27 -24.34 3.26
N GLU A 1037 37.12 -23.69 3.49
CA GLU A 1037 36.85 -22.91 4.70
C GLU A 1037 36.68 -23.77 5.95
N LEU A 1038 36.23 -25.02 5.80
CA LEU A 1038 35.85 -25.91 6.90
C LEU A 1038 36.89 -27.00 7.21
N ALA A 1039 37.67 -27.42 6.23
CA ALA A 1039 38.65 -28.49 6.39
C ALA A 1039 39.98 -27.99 7.00
N ASP A 1040 40.64 -28.85 7.77
CA ASP A 1040 41.99 -28.60 8.31
C ASP A 1040 42.99 -28.45 7.14
N PRO A 1041 43.85 -27.41 7.13
CA PRO A 1041 44.92 -27.25 6.14
C PRO A 1041 45.80 -28.49 5.94
N ALA A 1042 46.03 -29.29 6.99
CA ALA A 1042 46.80 -30.53 6.90
C ALA A 1042 46.09 -31.60 6.03
N ALA A 1043 44.78 -31.78 6.20
CA ALA A 1043 43.97 -32.72 5.43
C ALA A 1043 43.86 -32.32 3.95
N LEU A 1044 43.85 -31.01 3.66
CA LEU A 1044 43.86 -30.48 2.29
C LEU A 1044 45.23 -30.61 1.60
N SER A 1045 46.32 -30.70 2.38
CA SER A 1045 47.70 -30.76 1.85
C SER A 1045 48.13 -32.15 1.38
N GLU A 1046 47.53 -33.23 1.92
CA GLU A 1046 47.82 -34.61 1.51
C GLU A 1046 47.25 -34.97 0.12
N ILE A 1047 46.27 -34.21 -0.40
CA ILE A 1047 45.65 -34.44 -1.71
C ILE A 1047 45.66 -33.12 -2.51
N GLY A 1048 46.86 -32.72 -2.92
CA GLY A 1048 47.07 -31.59 -3.83
C GLY A 1048 46.46 -31.87 -5.22
N GLY A 1049 45.79 -30.87 -5.79
CA GLY A 1049 45.46 -30.84 -7.22
C GLY A 1049 43.98 -30.63 -7.58
N VAL A 1050 43.00 -30.82 -6.70
CA VAL A 1050 41.57 -30.52 -7.03
C VAL A 1050 41.39 -29.02 -7.31
N GLY A 1051 41.92 -28.18 -6.41
CA GLY A 1051 41.87 -26.72 -6.58
C GLY A 1051 42.66 -26.23 -7.80
N ASP A 1052 43.83 -26.83 -8.07
CA ASP A 1052 44.68 -26.46 -9.22
C ASP A 1052 44.05 -26.89 -10.55
N GLU A 1053 43.42 -28.07 -10.59
CA GLU A 1053 42.70 -28.58 -11.76
C GLU A 1053 41.41 -27.79 -12.04
N LEU A 1054 40.66 -27.41 -11.01
CA LEU A 1054 39.54 -26.47 -11.12
C LEU A 1054 39.98 -25.09 -11.61
N ALA A 1055 41.09 -24.56 -11.08
CA ALA A 1055 41.64 -23.28 -11.51
C ALA A 1055 42.11 -23.31 -12.97
N ALA A 1056 42.78 -24.40 -13.38
CA ALA A 1056 43.19 -24.62 -14.77
C ALA A 1056 41.98 -24.75 -15.70
N ALA A 1057 40.95 -25.49 -15.30
CA ALA A 1057 39.71 -25.67 -16.07
C ALA A 1057 38.95 -24.35 -16.28
N LEU A 1058 38.86 -23.52 -15.24
CA LEU A 1058 38.25 -22.19 -15.30
C LEU A 1058 39.06 -21.22 -16.16
N ALA A 1059 40.40 -21.30 -16.12
CA ALA A 1059 41.28 -20.44 -16.91
C ALA A 1059 41.21 -20.72 -18.42
N VAL A 1060 41.08 -22.00 -18.81
CA VAL A 1060 41.07 -22.43 -20.21
C VAL A 1060 39.68 -22.30 -20.84
N ARG A 1061 38.61 -22.15 -20.03
CA ARG A 1061 37.20 -22.12 -20.46
C ARG A 1061 36.92 -23.27 -21.44
N ALA A 1062 36.76 -24.49 -20.93
CA ALA A 1062 36.64 -25.73 -21.70
C ALA A 1062 36.07 -25.52 -23.12
N ALA A 1063 36.97 -25.43 -24.11
CA ALA A 1063 36.63 -24.93 -25.45
C ALA A 1063 35.82 -25.93 -26.28
N SER A 1064 35.74 -27.19 -25.82
CA SER A 1064 34.99 -28.27 -26.45
C SER A 1064 34.36 -29.21 -25.41
N LEU A 1065 33.32 -29.94 -25.81
CA LEU A 1065 32.69 -30.96 -24.96
C LEU A 1065 33.65 -32.09 -24.59
N ALA A 1066 34.63 -32.40 -25.45
CA ALA A 1066 35.65 -33.40 -25.17
C ALA A 1066 36.61 -32.95 -24.07
N ASP A 1067 36.99 -31.67 -24.05
CA ASP A 1067 37.83 -31.10 -22.99
C ASP A 1067 37.09 -31.03 -21.66
N LEU A 1068 35.80 -30.67 -21.70
CA LEU A 1068 34.94 -30.69 -20.51
C LEU A 1068 34.82 -32.11 -19.93
N ARG A 1069 34.62 -33.14 -20.76
CA ARG A 1069 34.58 -34.55 -20.30
C ARG A 1069 35.90 -34.99 -19.67
N ARG A 1070 37.04 -34.66 -20.29
CA ARG A 1070 38.37 -34.98 -19.75
C ARG A 1070 38.59 -34.33 -18.39
N CYS A 1071 38.23 -33.05 -18.26
CA CYS A 1071 38.30 -32.29 -17.01
C CYS A 1071 37.39 -32.90 -15.92
N LEU A 1072 36.12 -33.17 -16.22
CA LEU A 1072 35.19 -33.76 -15.26
C LEU A 1072 35.64 -35.16 -14.80
N THR A 1073 36.27 -35.94 -15.68
CA THR A 1073 36.80 -37.27 -15.33
C THR A 1073 37.96 -37.16 -14.33
N GLY A 1074 38.88 -36.21 -14.54
CA GLY A 1074 39.97 -35.91 -13.61
C GLY A 1074 39.45 -35.41 -12.26
N LEU A 1075 38.54 -34.43 -12.28
CA LEU A 1075 37.91 -33.86 -11.08
C LEU A 1075 37.11 -34.91 -10.29
N THR A 1076 36.35 -35.79 -10.95
CA THR A 1076 35.58 -36.85 -10.29
C THR A 1076 36.49 -37.83 -9.57
N THR A 1077 37.59 -38.23 -10.20
CA THR A 1077 38.57 -39.16 -9.60
C THR A 1077 39.20 -38.55 -8.35
N ARG A 1078 39.67 -37.30 -8.43
CA ARG A 1078 40.31 -36.63 -7.29
C ARG A 1078 39.32 -36.27 -6.17
N ALA A 1079 38.13 -35.78 -6.51
CA ALA A 1079 37.11 -35.44 -5.52
C ALA A 1079 36.62 -36.69 -4.77
N SER A 1080 36.49 -37.84 -5.45
CA SER A 1080 36.14 -39.11 -4.81
C SER A 1080 37.24 -39.60 -3.87
N SER A 1081 38.50 -39.52 -4.29
CA SER A 1081 39.65 -39.83 -3.43
C SER A 1081 39.72 -38.92 -2.20
N LEU A 1082 39.39 -37.65 -2.36
CA LEU A 1082 39.34 -36.68 -1.27
C LEU A 1082 38.19 -36.98 -0.30
N ALA A 1083 37.01 -37.32 -0.80
CA ALA A 1083 35.88 -37.71 0.06
C ALA A 1083 36.22 -38.96 0.89
N ALA A 1084 36.97 -39.91 0.33
CA ALA A 1084 37.40 -41.13 1.00
C ALA A 1084 38.51 -40.94 2.05
N SER A 1085 39.25 -39.82 2.03
CA SER A 1085 40.34 -39.56 2.99
C SER A 1085 39.87 -38.95 4.31
N PHE A 1086 38.64 -38.45 4.38
CA PHE A 1086 38.07 -37.98 5.64
C PHE A 1086 37.60 -39.17 6.48
N PRO A 1087 37.92 -39.23 7.79
CA PRO A 1087 37.41 -40.28 8.67
C PRO A 1087 35.87 -40.22 8.72
N GLU A 1088 35.22 -41.38 8.71
CA GLU A 1088 33.76 -41.48 8.87
C GLU A 1088 33.36 -41.08 10.29
N THR A 1089 33.22 -39.78 10.53
CA THR A 1089 32.67 -39.22 11.76
C THR A 1089 31.33 -38.54 11.43
N PRO A 1090 30.20 -39.00 12.01
CA PRO A 1090 28.86 -38.48 11.71
C PRO A 1090 28.65 -36.97 11.91
N GLU A 1091 29.60 -36.28 12.55
CA GLU A 1091 29.51 -34.87 12.98
C GLU A 1091 30.50 -33.95 12.24
N SER A 1092 31.25 -34.43 11.24
CA SER A 1092 32.23 -33.60 10.51
C SER A 1092 31.60 -32.92 9.29
N ASP A 1093 31.33 -31.61 9.40
CA ASP A 1093 30.86 -30.78 8.28
C ASP A 1093 31.78 -30.89 7.04
N ALA A 1094 33.10 -30.96 7.25
CA ALA A 1094 34.08 -31.09 6.17
C ALA A 1094 33.91 -32.38 5.36
N GLN A 1095 33.55 -33.50 6.00
CA GLN A 1095 33.31 -34.77 5.31
C GLN A 1095 32.07 -34.68 4.40
N TRP A 1096 31.00 -34.04 4.88
CA TRP A 1096 29.79 -33.84 4.08
C TRP A 1096 30.07 -33.01 2.83
N TRP A 1097 30.83 -31.92 2.97
CA TRP A 1097 31.21 -31.04 1.84
C TRP A 1097 32.15 -31.73 0.84
N ALA A 1098 33.08 -32.58 1.30
CA ALA A 1098 33.91 -33.39 0.42
C ALA A 1098 33.07 -34.39 -0.40
N SER A 1099 32.12 -35.04 0.26
CA SER A 1099 31.17 -35.95 -0.39
C SER A 1099 30.25 -35.22 -1.38
N ALA A 1100 29.79 -34.02 -1.03
CA ALA A 1100 28.98 -33.18 -1.91
C ALA A 1100 29.74 -32.77 -3.18
N LEU A 1101 31.02 -32.42 -3.07
CA LEU A 1101 31.87 -32.12 -4.22
C LEU A 1101 32.02 -33.34 -5.14
N ALA A 1102 32.27 -34.52 -4.58
CA ALA A 1102 32.40 -35.76 -5.34
C ALA A 1102 31.09 -36.13 -6.07
N ARG A 1103 29.93 -36.00 -5.40
CA ARG A 1103 28.61 -36.19 -6.02
C ARG A 1103 28.39 -35.21 -7.17
N GLN A 1104 28.66 -33.91 -6.96
CA GLN A 1104 28.48 -32.89 -7.99
C GLN A 1104 29.33 -33.17 -9.24
N CYS A 1105 30.60 -33.58 -9.07
CA CYS A 1105 31.46 -34.00 -10.19
C CYS A 1105 30.87 -35.20 -10.94
N THR A 1106 30.40 -36.21 -10.20
CA THR A 1106 29.84 -37.45 -10.76
C THR A 1106 28.55 -37.19 -11.53
N ASP A 1107 27.63 -36.43 -10.94
CA ASP A 1107 26.35 -36.05 -11.56
C ASP A 1107 26.59 -35.26 -12.86
N ALA A 1108 27.55 -34.35 -12.86
CA ALA A 1108 27.95 -33.61 -14.06
C ALA A 1108 28.56 -34.49 -15.15
N GLN A 1109 29.39 -35.48 -14.78
CA GLN A 1109 29.97 -36.43 -15.72
C GLN A 1109 28.89 -37.33 -16.33
N ASN A 1110 27.93 -37.78 -15.53
CA ASN A 1110 26.81 -38.61 -15.96
C ASN A 1110 25.89 -37.83 -16.92
N GLU A 1111 25.55 -36.59 -16.59
CA GLU A 1111 24.74 -35.71 -17.44
C GLU A 1111 25.42 -35.48 -18.80
N LEU A 1112 26.73 -35.17 -18.80
CA LEU A 1112 27.47 -34.98 -20.05
C LEU A 1112 27.50 -36.25 -20.90
N THR A 1113 27.60 -37.41 -20.26
CA THR A 1113 27.55 -38.71 -20.95
C THR A 1113 26.16 -38.98 -21.56
N MET A 1114 25.10 -38.55 -20.87
CA MET A 1114 23.72 -38.67 -21.36
C MET A 1114 23.41 -37.72 -22.52
N LEU A 1115 23.86 -36.46 -22.44
CA LEU A 1115 23.59 -35.43 -23.44
C LEU A 1115 24.52 -35.51 -24.66
N ALA A 1116 25.74 -36.02 -24.48
CA ALA A 1116 26.74 -36.16 -25.55
C ALA A 1116 27.33 -37.58 -25.61
N PRO A 1117 26.51 -38.64 -25.82
CA PRO A 1117 26.95 -40.03 -25.76
C PRO A 1117 27.97 -40.38 -26.86
N TRP A 1118 28.01 -39.62 -27.96
CA TRP A 1118 28.98 -39.81 -29.04
C TRP A 1118 30.42 -39.58 -28.59
N LEU A 1119 30.66 -38.76 -27.55
CA LEU A 1119 32.01 -38.54 -27.01
C LEU A 1119 32.62 -39.85 -26.53
N SER A 1120 31.80 -40.71 -25.93
CA SER A 1120 32.15 -42.06 -25.43
C SER A 1120 32.40 -43.05 -26.57
N MET A 1121 31.76 -42.84 -27.73
CA MET A 1121 31.87 -43.71 -28.90
C MET A 1121 33.15 -43.43 -29.72
N THR A 1122 33.62 -42.18 -29.76
CA THR A 1122 34.85 -41.81 -30.48
C THR A 1122 36.11 -42.48 -29.93
N GLU A 1123 36.17 -42.79 -28.64
CA GLU A 1123 37.28 -43.54 -28.03
C GLU A 1123 37.22 -45.04 -28.38
N ALA A 1124 36.02 -45.61 -28.49
CA ALA A 1124 35.82 -47.00 -28.90
C ALA A 1124 36.18 -47.25 -30.38
N LEU A 1125 36.05 -46.23 -31.23
CA LEU A 1125 36.48 -46.26 -32.65
C LEU A 1125 37.96 -45.91 -32.85
N ALA A 1126 38.61 -45.26 -31.87
CA ALA A 1126 40.03 -44.93 -31.89
C ALA A 1126 40.93 -46.02 -31.27
N ALA A 1127 40.35 -47.04 -30.64
CA ALA A 1127 41.08 -48.24 -30.25
C ALA A 1127 41.44 -49.04 -31.52
N PRO A 1128 42.73 -49.35 -31.79
CA PRO A 1128 43.09 -50.13 -32.95
C PRO A 1128 42.50 -51.54 -32.84
N ALA A 1129 41.87 -52.01 -33.92
CA ALA A 1129 41.51 -53.42 -34.07
C ALA A 1129 42.81 -54.24 -34.20
N ASP A 1130 43.06 -55.05 -33.17
CA ASP A 1130 44.04 -56.12 -32.98
C ASP A 1130 45.54 -55.89 -33.27
N SER A 1131 46.32 -56.13 -32.21
CA SER A 1131 47.21 -57.30 -32.17
C SER A 1131 47.22 -57.92 -30.77
#